data_AF-A0A413ZWE2-F1
#
_entry.id   AF-A0A413ZWE2-F1
#
_cell.length_a   1.000
_cell.length_b   1.000
_cell.length_c   1.000
_cell.angle_alpha   90.00
_cell.angle_beta   90.00
_cell.angle_gamma   90.00
#
_symmetry.space_group_name_H-M   'P 1'
#
loop_
_entity.id
_entity.type
_entity.pdbx_description
1 polymer ?
#
loop_
_entity_poly.entity_id
_entity_poly.type
_entity_poly.pdbx_seq_one_letter_code
_entity_poly.pdbx_strand_id
1 'polypeptide(L)'
;MRLATWNIGSALGQDIYKNVEYIVQNIEKNLVDVLCLQEVVTSGDATNFIDELQRRLSFKYSRFYELSSAHLEDSTMMGIAVLSRYSIEESFEIKLTNPNIVFNKNGKEIRSDDKGFLVTEILYKGKKVKIVTGHMLPFHSLGSDSKNYGYLYEEMYSKVKIFCNGFPFILCGDFNSSKFESLVKEISVDMLNVFHEATRYNGNQNDYIFISKELLCKSYRVDMNEYDHFLCVCEVELKSETDLNVLHLSDIHYLSRDYSIDEKSRLAKVKESDIRKRFFSEKMLDFIEPLDYVVVSGDITTGGNREGFKQFENFVREMQDRKVFPPSNHFVIVPGNHDVGKNNRWDDFAGVLGGSFVRPWIEDIDINPHDLLRKFSDLFENDIEDIFGFINDRVTLEKVHFPFLLDISNRIFIYAFNSSSISRTNIILEDEDEDFIKRLKSKKMSRDVNQLLNILEKELQIDPARVDPQELFLFDEFIKRIEMKVDLSTFHKIAVLHHHTTTISCTEEVKKFDTIVNAGTFKKMLSDNGFQIVMHGHKHNPDIFYDTAIENHKKLLVISGGTVFGYPNRKGNGFYIHTVKEDALYSKYIYLDENKRVDNVVTKLSGDMDIKYGLTLENIYKNVEYRVVQHINTEIIEGKEYIGWSKNIEERKVGVISTVYGLLILETLGSNAKYYVQKKEELIRSLWQFRHESGGWGAVSQITNTGAPEATAWVVLALFSVKSPLYKDALKDLYEILERMKDSINSNFTLGLIINILCKVDPDSKYIPDYCERLLDSAVKKDGKVKFWCSKCKENLIRKIEPSIVHTACAIIALYNSQEKGIISRDLQNELSDTREILLNKKLWGNTYEAISVQIGNKEDSLIVHYYTIAWILKALLQMDNFIDISLTQEAVDLLLKDYKNGYWDYEGNFYIWTIYDALTALEAYLLKK
;
A
#
# COMPACT_ATOMS: atom_id res chain seq x y z
N MET A 1 22.65 -8.93 -15.88
CA MET A 1 22.09 -8.99 -17.25
C MET A 1 22.67 -7.81 -17.99
N ARG A 2 23.30 -8.04 -19.14
CA ARG A 2 23.78 -6.96 -20.02
C ARG A 2 22.75 -6.66 -21.10
N LEU A 3 22.20 -5.46 -21.06
CA LEU A 3 21.20 -4.99 -22.01
C LEU A 3 21.81 -3.92 -22.92
N ALA A 4 21.48 -3.98 -24.21
CA ALA A 4 21.85 -2.96 -25.17
C ALA A 4 20.61 -2.41 -25.90
N THR A 5 20.61 -1.11 -26.17
CA THR A 5 19.65 -0.46 -27.09
C THR A 5 20.40 0.22 -28.22
N TRP A 6 19.87 0.12 -29.44
CA TRP A 6 20.50 0.73 -30.61
C TRP A 6 19.49 1.01 -31.74
N ASN A 7 19.40 2.27 -32.16
CA ASN A 7 18.76 2.65 -33.41
C ASN A 7 19.72 2.38 -34.58
N ILE A 8 19.32 1.51 -35.51
CA ILE A 8 20.13 1.09 -36.66
C ILE A 8 19.61 1.63 -38.00
N GLY A 9 18.72 2.63 -37.97
CA GLY A 9 18.06 3.17 -39.16
C GLY A 9 19.00 3.75 -40.21
N SER A 10 20.15 4.33 -39.81
CA SER A 10 21.13 4.89 -40.77
C SER A 10 21.82 3.84 -41.67
N ALA A 11 21.60 2.53 -41.44
CA ALA A 11 22.01 1.46 -42.35
C ALA A 11 21.19 1.42 -43.66
N LEU A 12 20.10 2.19 -43.76
CA LEU A 12 19.27 2.31 -44.95
C LEU A 12 20.12 2.65 -46.20
N GLY A 13 20.19 1.69 -47.13
CA GLY A 13 20.92 1.81 -48.41
C GLY A 13 22.34 1.21 -48.45
N GLN A 14 22.81 0.58 -47.38
CA GLN A 14 24.10 -0.14 -47.32
C GLN A 14 23.92 -1.67 -47.49
N ASP A 15 25.01 -2.37 -47.83
CA ASP A 15 25.01 -3.84 -47.97
C ASP A 15 24.58 -4.53 -46.66
N ILE A 16 23.46 -5.27 -46.70
CA ILE A 16 22.86 -5.98 -45.58
C ILE A 16 23.89 -6.89 -44.89
N TYR A 17 24.75 -7.57 -45.64
CA TYR A 17 25.75 -8.48 -45.06
C TYR A 17 26.82 -7.74 -44.28
N LYS A 18 27.25 -6.56 -44.76
CA LYS A 18 28.20 -5.69 -44.06
C LYS A 18 27.60 -5.15 -42.76
N ASN A 19 26.32 -4.79 -42.77
CA ASN A 19 25.61 -4.30 -41.58
C ASN A 19 25.46 -5.39 -40.52
N VAL A 20 25.05 -6.61 -40.90
CA VAL A 20 24.96 -7.75 -39.98
C VAL A 20 26.31 -8.05 -39.35
N GLU A 21 27.39 -8.09 -40.13
CA GLU A 21 28.75 -8.33 -39.61
C GLU A 21 29.16 -7.29 -38.57
N TYR A 22 28.94 -6.00 -38.86
CA TYR A 22 29.30 -4.92 -37.96
C TYR A 22 28.48 -4.94 -36.66
N ILE A 23 27.17 -5.21 -36.76
CA ILE A 23 26.30 -5.35 -35.59
C ILE A 23 26.81 -6.53 -34.75
N VAL A 24 27.07 -7.69 -35.37
CA VAL A 24 27.55 -8.88 -34.66
C VAL A 24 28.82 -8.57 -33.86
N GLN A 25 29.82 -7.93 -34.49
CA GLN A 25 31.08 -7.57 -33.82
C GLN A 25 30.87 -6.65 -32.60
N ASN A 26 30.00 -5.64 -32.71
CA ASN A 26 29.74 -4.72 -31.60
C ASN A 26 28.96 -5.36 -30.45
N ILE A 27 28.03 -6.27 -30.78
CA ILE A 27 27.23 -6.98 -29.79
C ILE A 27 28.06 -8.06 -29.06
N GLU A 28 28.91 -8.80 -29.78
CA GLU A 28 29.84 -9.77 -29.17
C GLU A 28 30.88 -9.09 -28.28
N LYS A 29 31.46 -7.97 -28.74
CA LYS A 29 32.42 -7.16 -27.97
C LYS A 29 31.84 -6.73 -26.62
N ASN A 30 30.55 -6.39 -26.58
CA ASN A 30 29.86 -5.91 -25.38
C ASN A 30 29.17 -7.03 -24.57
N LEU A 31 29.28 -8.30 -24.99
CA LEU A 31 28.75 -9.47 -24.29
C LEU A 31 27.27 -9.32 -23.90
N VAL A 32 26.45 -8.89 -24.86
CA VAL A 32 25.04 -8.56 -24.64
C VAL A 32 24.18 -9.81 -24.41
N ASP A 33 23.30 -9.75 -23.41
CA ASP A 33 22.32 -10.78 -23.05
C ASP A 33 20.92 -10.47 -23.59
N VAL A 34 20.56 -9.19 -23.70
CA VAL A 34 19.31 -8.69 -24.26
C VAL A 34 19.58 -7.51 -25.18
N LEU A 35 19.17 -7.61 -26.43
CA LEU A 35 19.39 -6.60 -27.47
C LEU A 35 18.06 -6.01 -27.93
N CYS A 36 17.92 -4.69 -27.77
CA CYS A 36 16.77 -3.91 -28.20
C CYS A 36 17.16 -3.06 -29.42
N LEU A 37 16.47 -3.27 -30.55
CA LEU A 37 16.75 -2.58 -31.81
C LEU A 37 15.58 -1.71 -32.24
N GLN A 38 15.91 -0.51 -32.72
CA GLN A 38 14.97 0.40 -33.36
C GLN A 38 15.31 0.60 -34.84
N GLU A 39 14.29 0.90 -35.64
CA GLU A 39 14.42 1.13 -37.09
C GLU A 39 15.02 -0.05 -37.86
N VAL A 40 14.65 -1.28 -37.48
CA VAL A 40 15.05 -2.49 -38.20
C VAL A 40 14.31 -2.53 -39.53
N VAL A 41 15.05 -2.47 -40.63
CA VAL A 41 14.50 -2.48 -42.00
C VAL A 41 14.29 -3.91 -42.48
N THR A 42 13.15 -4.17 -43.11
CA THR A 42 12.78 -5.46 -43.67
C THR A 42 12.57 -5.36 -45.18
N SER A 43 13.27 -6.19 -45.95
CA SER A 43 13.03 -6.41 -47.38
C SER A 43 12.30 -7.73 -47.55
N GLY A 44 11.00 -7.72 -47.85
CA GLY A 44 10.23 -8.86 -48.37
C GLY A 44 10.08 -10.13 -47.53
N ASP A 45 10.87 -10.37 -46.48
CA ASP A 45 10.76 -11.46 -45.50
C ASP A 45 11.42 -11.03 -44.18
N ALA A 46 10.62 -10.44 -43.27
CA ALA A 46 11.05 -9.87 -41.99
C ALA A 46 11.85 -10.83 -41.09
N THR A 47 11.62 -12.13 -41.23
CA THR A 47 12.30 -13.20 -40.51
C THR A 47 13.81 -13.25 -40.78
N ASN A 48 14.26 -13.04 -42.02
CA ASN A 48 15.65 -13.34 -42.38
C ASN A 48 16.72 -12.46 -41.68
N PHE A 49 16.48 -11.17 -41.46
CA PHE A 49 17.48 -10.30 -40.82
C PHE A 49 17.61 -10.56 -39.31
N ILE A 50 16.47 -10.63 -38.61
CA ILE A 50 16.44 -10.93 -37.17
C ILE A 50 16.87 -12.38 -36.92
N ASP A 51 16.45 -13.33 -37.75
CA ASP A 51 16.87 -14.73 -37.64
C ASP A 51 18.38 -14.88 -37.86
N GLU A 52 18.96 -14.14 -38.81
CA GLU A 52 20.40 -14.15 -39.04
C GLU A 52 21.18 -13.56 -37.86
N LEU A 53 20.74 -12.42 -37.30
CA LEU A 53 21.31 -11.87 -36.07
C LEU A 53 21.17 -12.84 -34.90
N GLN A 54 19.98 -13.43 -34.72
CA GLN A 54 19.70 -14.40 -33.67
C GLN A 54 20.62 -15.62 -33.79
N ARG A 55 20.77 -16.17 -35.00
CA ARG A 55 21.61 -17.33 -35.31
C ARG A 55 23.09 -17.03 -35.07
N ARG A 56 23.59 -15.89 -35.56
CA ARG A 56 25.00 -15.50 -35.43
C ARG A 56 25.39 -15.15 -34.00
N LEU A 57 24.54 -14.44 -33.27
CA LEU A 57 24.80 -14.00 -31.89
C LEU A 57 24.38 -15.05 -30.84
N SER A 58 23.81 -16.18 -31.28
CA SER A 58 23.32 -17.25 -30.44
C SER A 58 22.28 -16.78 -29.41
N PHE A 59 21.39 -15.85 -29.80
CA PHE A 59 20.21 -15.52 -29.01
C PHE A 59 19.18 -16.66 -29.12
N LYS A 60 18.52 -16.98 -28.02
CA LYS A 60 17.57 -18.12 -27.98
C LYS A 60 16.15 -17.71 -28.35
N TYR A 61 15.81 -16.45 -28.09
CA TYR A 61 14.47 -15.93 -28.27
C TYR A 61 14.54 -14.57 -28.96
N SER A 62 13.54 -14.27 -29.80
CA SER A 62 13.40 -12.98 -30.45
C SER A 62 11.92 -12.61 -30.59
N ARG A 63 11.63 -11.31 -30.60
CA ARG A 63 10.33 -10.74 -30.93
C ARG A 63 10.53 -9.52 -31.81
N PHE A 64 9.70 -9.38 -32.83
CA PHE A 64 9.73 -8.30 -33.80
C PHE A 64 8.33 -7.70 -33.92
N TYR A 65 8.24 -6.38 -33.91
CA TYR A 65 7.01 -5.64 -34.12
C TYR A 65 7.17 -4.70 -35.31
N GLU A 66 6.39 -4.94 -36.36
CA GLU A 66 6.38 -4.16 -37.60
C GLU A 66 5.50 -2.91 -37.45
N LEU A 67 5.99 -1.73 -37.87
CA LEU A 67 5.33 -0.44 -37.62
C LEU A 67 4.93 0.33 -38.89
N SER A 68 5.88 0.64 -39.78
CA SER A 68 5.63 1.53 -40.94
C SER A 68 6.47 1.18 -42.16
N SER A 69 6.17 1.78 -43.31
CA SER A 69 6.95 1.64 -44.55
C SER A 69 8.26 2.44 -44.48
N ALA A 70 9.40 1.85 -44.84
CA ALA A 70 10.67 2.55 -44.92
C ALA A 70 10.69 3.50 -46.14
N HIS A 71 10.91 4.80 -45.93
CA HIS A 71 10.73 5.89 -46.90
C HIS A 71 11.63 5.87 -48.18
N LEU A 72 12.29 4.76 -48.51
CA LEU A 72 13.29 4.66 -49.58
C LEU A 72 12.91 3.68 -50.71
N GLU A 73 12.09 2.67 -50.48
CA GLU A 73 11.54 1.78 -51.53
C GLU A 73 10.12 1.35 -51.16
N ASP A 74 9.16 1.44 -52.09
CA ASP A 74 7.71 1.17 -51.90
C ASP A 74 7.36 -0.26 -51.40
N SER A 75 8.36 -1.13 -51.20
CA SER A 75 8.23 -2.52 -50.77
C SER A 75 8.99 -2.88 -49.48
N THR A 76 9.49 -1.90 -48.72
CA THR A 76 10.27 -2.13 -47.48
C THR A 76 9.53 -1.64 -46.25
N MET A 77 9.51 -2.45 -45.18
CA MET A 77 8.89 -2.11 -43.89
C MET A 77 9.96 -1.89 -42.82
N MET A 78 9.60 -1.23 -41.72
CA MET A 78 10.47 -0.92 -40.60
C MET A 78 9.77 -1.27 -39.30
N GLY A 79 10.54 -1.78 -38.33
CA GLY A 79 10.02 -2.18 -37.03
C GLY A 79 11.03 -2.09 -35.91
N ILE A 80 10.65 -2.67 -34.77
CA ILE A 80 11.44 -2.75 -33.55
C ILE A 80 11.58 -4.20 -33.11
N ALA A 81 12.72 -4.55 -32.51
CA ALA A 81 13.01 -5.93 -32.12
C ALA A 81 13.60 -6.04 -30.71
N VAL A 82 13.32 -7.16 -30.06
CA VAL A 82 14.02 -7.63 -28.85
C VAL A 82 14.58 -9.02 -29.14
N LEU A 83 15.89 -9.19 -28.96
CA LEU A 83 16.56 -10.49 -28.96
C LEU A 83 17.06 -10.78 -27.54
N SER A 84 16.86 -12.00 -27.05
CA SER A 84 17.12 -12.36 -25.65
C SER A 84 17.76 -13.73 -25.51
N ARG A 85 18.72 -13.85 -24.59
CA ARG A 85 19.26 -15.14 -24.11
C ARG A 85 18.35 -15.79 -23.06
N TYR A 86 17.48 -15.00 -22.42
CA TYR A 86 16.48 -15.43 -21.44
C TYR A 86 15.14 -15.74 -22.13
N SER A 87 14.34 -16.66 -21.57
CA SER A 87 13.03 -17.01 -22.15
C SER A 87 12.11 -15.80 -22.21
N ILE A 88 11.44 -15.63 -23.36
CA ILE A 88 10.37 -14.65 -23.53
C ILE A 88 9.04 -15.39 -23.31
N GLU A 89 8.37 -15.10 -22.20
CA GLU A 89 7.12 -15.76 -21.81
C GLU A 89 5.90 -15.11 -22.50
N GLU A 90 5.89 -13.78 -22.57
CA GLU A 90 4.82 -12.98 -23.17
C GLU A 90 5.38 -11.75 -23.89
N SER A 91 4.62 -11.23 -24.87
CA SER A 91 4.95 -9.98 -25.56
C SER A 91 3.70 -9.18 -25.91
N PHE A 92 3.78 -7.86 -25.81
CA PHE A 92 2.70 -6.93 -26.09
C PHE A 92 3.18 -5.81 -27.01
N GLU A 93 2.32 -5.40 -27.92
CA GLU A 93 2.57 -4.34 -28.89
C GLU A 93 1.81 -3.08 -28.49
N ILE A 94 2.52 -1.96 -28.38
CA ILE A 94 1.97 -0.65 -28.05
C ILE A 94 2.04 0.21 -29.31
N LYS A 95 0.89 0.48 -29.92
CA LYS A 95 0.78 1.46 -31.01
C LYS A 95 0.44 2.85 -30.44
N LEU A 96 1.17 3.88 -30.89
CA LEU A 96 0.93 5.28 -30.52
C LEU A 96 0.02 5.98 -31.52
N THR A 97 -0.66 7.04 -31.05
CA THR A 97 -1.43 7.92 -31.93
C THR A 97 -0.52 8.62 -32.94
N ASN A 98 -0.80 8.44 -34.23
CA ASN A 98 -0.11 9.16 -35.30
C ASN A 98 -0.77 10.55 -35.50
N PRO A 99 -0.03 11.67 -35.35
CA PRO A 99 -0.57 13.02 -35.53
C PRO A 99 -0.86 13.37 -37.00
N ASN A 100 -0.54 12.49 -37.96
CA ASN A 100 -0.76 12.67 -39.41
C ASN A 100 -0.16 13.98 -39.95
N ILE A 101 1.06 14.32 -39.52
CA ILE A 101 1.79 15.51 -39.96
C ILE A 101 2.18 15.34 -41.43
N VAL A 102 1.91 16.36 -42.24
CA VAL A 102 2.35 16.44 -43.64
C VAL A 102 3.27 17.65 -43.78
N PHE A 103 4.53 17.40 -44.16
CA PHE A 103 5.55 18.44 -44.29
C PHE A 103 6.22 18.35 -45.66
N ASN A 104 6.35 19.48 -46.37
CA ASN A 104 7.00 19.54 -47.67
C ASN A 104 8.46 19.97 -47.51
N LYS A 105 9.39 19.05 -47.75
CA LYS A 105 10.84 19.32 -47.69
C LYS A 105 11.41 19.21 -49.10
N ASN A 106 11.91 20.32 -49.64
CA ASN A 106 12.52 20.40 -50.97
C ASN A 106 11.64 19.85 -52.12
N GLY A 107 10.31 20.04 -52.04
CA GLY A 107 9.37 19.58 -53.07
C GLY A 107 8.87 18.14 -52.90
N LYS A 108 9.37 17.39 -51.91
CA LYS A 108 8.88 16.05 -51.55
C LYS A 108 7.97 16.15 -50.32
N GLU A 109 6.77 15.60 -50.43
CA GLU A 109 5.84 15.46 -49.30
C GLU A 109 6.32 14.34 -48.37
N ILE A 110 6.53 14.67 -47.10
CA ILE A 110 6.89 13.73 -46.03
C ILE A 110 5.70 13.64 -45.08
N ARG A 111 5.29 12.42 -44.74
CA ARG A 111 4.20 12.15 -43.79
C ARG A 111 4.76 11.52 -42.52
N SER A 112 4.12 11.77 -41.37
CA SER A 112 4.47 11.07 -40.14
C SER A 112 4.04 9.60 -40.21
N ASP A 113 4.98 8.72 -39.87
CA ASP A 113 4.76 7.28 -39.80
C ASP A 113 4.11 6.83 -38.49
N ASP A 114 3.55 5.63 -38.49
CA ASP A 114 3.17 4.96 -37.25
C ASP A 114 4.41 4.65 -36.40
N LYS A 115 4.25 4.79 -35.08
CA LYS A 115 5.28 4.56 -34.07
C LYS A 115 4.71 3.76 -32.91
N GLY A 116 5.58 3.06 -32.21
CA GLY A 116 5.17 2.14 -31.16
C GLY A 116 6.31 1.60 -30.32
N PHE A 117 5.93 0.82 -29.33
CA PHE A 117 6.80 0.17 -28.37
C PHE A 117 6.46 -1.32 -28.27
N LEU A 118 7.47 -2.15 -28.07
CA LEU A 118 7.36 -3.59 -27.87
C LEU A 118 7.74 -3.89 -26.42
N VAL A 119 6.81 -4.52 -25.69
CA VAL A 119 7.01 -4.99 -24.32
C VAL A 119 7.22 -6.49 -24.37
N THR A 120 8.33 -6.99 -23.86
CA THR A 120 8.59 -8.44 -23.71
C THR A 120 8.82 -8.80 -22.26
N GLU A 121 8.16 -9.85 -21.77
CA GLU A 121 8.42 -10.42 -20.46
C GLU A 121 9.52 -11.49 -20.56
N ILE A 122 10.62 -11.28 -19.84
CA ILE A 122 11.70 -12.26 -19.74
C ILE A 122 11.78 -12.90 -18.35
N LEU A 123 12.24 -14.15 -18.29
CA LEU A 123 12.56 -14.81 -17.02
C LEU A 123 14.05 -14.62 -16.68
N TYR A 124 14.35 -13.74 -15.73
CA TYR A 124 15.71 -13.44 -15.28
C TYR A 124 15.91 -13.84 -13.80
N LYS A 125 16.87 -14.73 -13.53
CA LYS A 125 17.13 -15.30 -12.18
C LYS A 125 15.84 -15.81 -11.48
N GLY A 126 14.88 -16.36 -12.23
CA GLY A 126 13.62 -16.87 -11.69
C GLY A 126 12.53 -15.82 -11.41
N LYS A 127 12.80 -14.53 -11.65
CA LYS A 127 11.80 -13.45 -11.58
C LYS A 127 11.41 -12.97 -12.99
N LYS A 128 10.17 -12.54 -13.15
CA LYS A 128 9.66 -11.92 -14.39
C LYS A 128 10.14 -10.46 -14.46
N VAL A 129 10.79 -10.09 -15.56
CA VAL A 129 11.28 -8.72 -15.83
C VAL A 129 10.73 -8.27 -17.18
N LYS A 130 10.17 -7.06 -17.27
CA LYS A 130 9.67 -6.52 -18.53
C LYS A 130 10.76 -5.69 -19.24
N ILE A 131 10.97 -5.94 -20.52
CA ILE A 131 11.86 -5.16 -21.38
C ILE A 131 10.99 -4.41 -22.38
N VAL A 132 11.13 -3.10 -22.41
CA VAL A 132 10.35 -2.20 -23.27
C VAL A 132 11.30 -1.48 -24.20
N THR A 133 11.08 -1.64 -25.50
CA THR A 133 11.84 -0.96 -26.55
C THR A 133 10.91 -0.24 -27.50
N GLY A 134 11.30 0.90 -28.05
CA GLY A 134 10.53 1.58 -29.08
C GLY A 134 11.19 2.86 -29.55
N HIS A 135 10.48 3.61 -30.38
CA HIS A 135 10.96 4.90 -30.85
C HIS A 135 9.85 5.91 -31.08
N MET A 136 10.13 7.18 -30.81
CA MET A 136 9.21 8.32 -30.98
C MET A 136 9.42 9.00 -32.34
N LEU A 137 8.44 9.82 -32.75
CA LEU A 137 8.52 10.58 -34.00
C LEU A 137 9.67 11.61 -34.00
N PRO A 138 10.48 11.70 -35.07
CA PRO A 138 11.52 12.71 -35.22
C PRO A 138 10.92 14.05 -35.66
N PHE A 139 10.27 14.77 -34.75
CA PHE A 139 9.53 16.02 -35.08
C PHE A 139 10.37 17.07 -35.81
N HIS A 140 11.67 17.16 -35.52
CA HIS A 140 12.61 18.06 -36.21
C HIS A 140 12.68 17.78 -37.72
N SER A 141 12.63 16.52 -38.13
CA SER A 141 12.60 16.10 -39.54
C SER A 141 11.26 16.37 -40.21
N LEU A 142 10.19 16.51 -39.41
CA LEU A 142 8.83 16.85 -39.83
C LEU A 142 8.54 18.37 -39.71
N GLY A 143 9.57 19.20 -39.54
CA GLY A 143 9.42 20.66 -39.48
C GLY A 143 8.77 21.19 -38.20
N SER A 144 8.79 20.43 -37.10
CA SER A 144 8.24 20.83 -35.79
C SER A 144 9.20 20.51 -34.63
N ASP A 145 8.80 20.86 -33.41
CA ASP A 145 9.51 20.56 -32.17
C ASP A 145 8.70 19.56 -31.31
N SER A 146 9.39 18.68 -30.56
CA SER A 146 8.76 17.68 -29.71
C SER A 146 7.92 18.28 -28.58
N LYS A 147 8.23 19.50 -28.13
CA LYS A 147 7.44 20.23 -27.12
C LYS A 147 5.99 20.45 -27.52
N ASN A 148 5.71 20.57 -28.82
CA ASN A 148 4.34 20.75 -29.30
C ASN A 148 3.50 19.47 -29.21
N TYR A 149 4.14 18.32 -28.95
CA TYR A 149 3.53 17.00 -28.93
C TYR A 149 3.79 16.25 -27.62
N GLY A 150 3.97 16.97 -26.50
CA GLY A 150 4.16 16.35 -25.19
C GLY A 150 3.10 15.32 -24.83
N TYR A 151 1.84 15.51 -25.28
CA TYR A 151 0.76 14.55 -25.07
C TYR A 151 1.04 13.15 -25.67
N LEU A 152 1.82 13.04 -26.76
CA LEU A 152 2.21 11.74 -27.33
C LEU A 152 3.26 11.02 -26.47
N TYR A 153 4.15 11.79 -25.83
CA TYR A 153 5.12 11.25 -24.88
C TYR A 153 4.43 10.78 -23.59
N GLU A 154 3.46 11.56 -23.10
CA GLU A 154 2.61 11.17 -21.96
C GLU A 154 1.72 9.96 -22.28
N GLU A 155 1.13 9.89 -23.48
CA GLU A 155 0.37 8.72 -23.96
C GLU A 155 1.26 7.47 -23.98
N MET A 156 2.47 7.60 -24.54
CA MET A 156 3.45 6.51 -24.58
C MET A 156 3.75 6.00 -23.18
N TYR A 157 4.16 6.89 -22.26
CA TYR A 157 4.57 6.46 -20.94
C TYR A 157 3.40 5.89 -20.13
N SER A 158 2.20 6.47 -20.27
CA SER A 158 0.97 5.94 -19.67
C SER A 158 0.69 4.51 -20.13
N LYS A 159 0.83 4.22 -21.43
CA LYS A 159 0.66 2.88 -21.98
C LYS A 159 1.74 1.92 -21.48
N VAL A 160 3.00 2.34 -21.46
CA VAL A 160 4.11 1.54 -20.92
C VAL A 160 3.83 1.13 -19.46
N LYS A 161 3.41 2.08 -18.62
CA LYS A 161 3.07 1.78 -17.22
C LYS A 161 1.96 0.74 -17.06
N ILE A 162 0.94 0.77 -17.91
CA ILE A 162 -0.15 -0.22 -17.86
C ILE A 162 0.38 -1.64 -18.05
N PHE A 163 1.33 -1.85 -18.97
CA PHE A 163 1.91 -3.17 -19.27
C PHE A 163 3.03 -3.59 -18.29
N CYS A 164 3.66 -2.64 -17.62
CA CYS A 164 4.78 -2.89 -16.72
C CYS A 164 4.43 -2.89 -15.23
N ASN A 165 3.20 -2.49 -14.86
CA ASN A 165 2.80 -2.37 -13.46
C ASN A 165 3.00 -3.69 -12.68
N GLY A 166 3.63 -3.60 -11.51
CA GLY A 166 3.88 -4.74 -10.62
C GLY A 166 5.08 -5.62 -11.00
N PHE A 167 5.90 -5.23 -11.98
CA PHE A 167 7.09 -5.98 -12.40
C PHE A 167 8.32 -5.06 -12.48
N PRO A 168 9.53 -5.56 -12.14
CA PRO A 168 10.77 -4.89 -12.53
C PRO A 168 10.80 -4.69 -14.05
N PHE A 169 11.17 -3.50 -14.52
CA PHE A 169 11.19 -3.23 -15.95
C PHE A 169 12.27 -2.24 -16.40
N ILE A 170 12.62 -2.35 -17.69
CA ILE A 170 13.59 -1.50 -18.36
C ILE A 170 12.90 -0.88 -19.56
N LEU A 171 12.95 0.45 -19.68
CA LEU A 171 12.44 1.20 -20.83
C LEU A 171 13.63 1.80 -21.59
N CYS A 172 13.77 1.45 -22.86
CA CYS A 172 14.88 1.91 -23.67
C CYS A 172 14.47 2.19 -25.13
N GLY A 173 15.30 2.93 -25.85
CA GLY A 173 15.10 3.21 -27.27
C GLY A 173 15.32 4.67 -27.64
N ASP A 174 14.90 5.05 -28.85
CA ASP A 174 15.09 6.38 -29.43
C ASP A 174 13.86 7.27 -29.19
N PHE A 175 13.95 8.20 -28.24
CA PHE A 175 12.86 9.10 -27.89
C PHE A 175 12.83 10.38 -28.74
N ASN A 176 13.78 10.51 -29.67
CA ASN A 176 13.86 11.63 -30.61
C ASN A 176 13.86 13.04 -29.98
N SER A 177 14.22 13.15 -28.70
CA SER A 177 14.27 14.41 -27.97
C SER A 177 15.29 14.37 -26.84
N SER A 178 16.15 15.38 -26.76
CA SER A 178 17.09 15.60 -25.64
C SER A 178 16.43 16.19 -24.39
N LYS A 179 15.11 16.37 -24.43
CA LYS A 179 14.31 16.96 -23.36
C LYS A 179 13.25 15.99 -22.86
N PHE A 180 13.45 14.69 -23.09
CA PHE A 180 12.48 13.64 -22.80
C PHE A 180 11.95 13.70 -21.36
N GLU A 181 12.83 13.81 -20.36
CA GLU A 181 12.47 13.93 -18.94
C GLU A 181 11.61 15.17 -18.62
N SER A 182 11.72 16.24 -19.41
CA SER A 182 10.86 17.42 -19.27
C SER A 182 9.49 17.27 -19.97
N LEU A 183 9.39 16.35 -20.93
CA LEU A 183 8.16 16.05 -21.66
C LEU A 183 7.29 15.03 -20.92
N VAL A 184 7.90 14.16 -20.12
CA VAL A 184 7.22 13.18 -19.26
C VAL A 184 7.76 13.33 -17.85
N LYS A 185 7.20 14.23 -17.06
CA LYS A 185 7.74 14.53 -15.72
C LYS A 185 7.73 13.33 -14.78
N GLU A 186 6.76 12.43 -14.97
CA GLU A 186 6.58 11.25 -14.14
C GLU A 186 7.74 10.25 -14.28
N ILE A 187 8.44 10.22 -15.42
CA ILE A 187 9.48 9.23 -15.66
C ILE A 187 10.71 9.42 -14.78
N SER A 188 11.07 10.66 -14.46
CA SER A 188 12.21 10.97 -13.57
C SER A 188 11.89 10.67 -12.09
N VAL A 189 10.63 10.45 -11.75
CA VAL A 189 10.19 10.00 -10.41
C VAL A 189 10.17 8.48 -10.34
N ASP A 190 9.63 7.85 -11.38
CA ASP A 190 9.37 6.41 -11.43
C ASP A 190 10.62 5.58 -11.79
N MET A 191 11.54 6.16 -12.56
CA MET A 191 12.66 5.44 -13.16
C MET A 191 13.98 6.21 -13.07
N LEU A 192 15.09 5.47 -13.02
CA LEU A 192 16.44 6.04 -13.08
C LEU A 192 16.93 6.07 -14.53
N ASN A 193 17.33 7.24 -15.02
CA ASN A 193 18.09 7.37 -16.27
C ASN A 193 19.52 6.85 -16.07
N VAL A 194 19.93 5.87 -16.88
CA VAL A 194 21.22 5.19 -16.68
C VAL A 194 22.41 6.08 -17.05
N PHE A 195 22.25 7.02 -17.97
CA PHE A 195 23.33 7.90 -18.44
C PHE A 195 22.79 9.25 -18.94
N HIS A 196 23.63 10.28 -18.95
CA HIS A 196 23.30 11.64 -19.40
C HIS A 196 24.24 12.15 -20.51
N GLU A 197 24.99 11.24 -21.13
CA GLU A 197 25.93 11.58 -22.21
C GLU A 197 25.22 11.68 -23.57
N ALA A 198 25.89 12.32 -24.54
CA ALA A 198 25.38 12.40 -25.89
C ALA A 198 25.32 11.01 -26.54
N THR A 199 24.20 10.69 -27.17
CA THR A 199 24.00 9.43 -27.91
C THR A 199 24.08 9.62 -29.43
N ARG A 200 24.45 10.83 -29.88
CA ARG A 200 24.66 11.18 -31.29
C ARG A 200 25.81 12.14 -31.48
N TYR A 201 26.33 12.18 -32.71
CA TYR A 201 27.41 13.08 -33.12
C TYR A 201 27.09 14.59 -33.02
N ASN A 202 25.81 14.96 -33.01
CA ASN A 202 25.40 16.35 -32.83
C ASN A 202 25.39 16.81 -31.36
N GLY A 203 25.80 15.94 -30.41
CA GLY A 203 25.84 16.24 -28.99
C GLY A 203 24.50 16.04 -28.27
N ASN A 204 23.43 15.62 -28.96
CA ASN A 204 22.15 15.35 -28.32
C ASN A 204 22.10 13.93 -27.73
N GLN A 205 21.42 13.81 -26.59
CA GLN A 205 20.93 12.53 -26.08
C GLN A 205 19.53 12.27 -26.65
N ASN A 206 19.39 11.34 -27.59
CA ASN A 206 18.09 10.96 -28.14
C ASN A 206 17.68 9.55 -27.69
N ASP A 207 18.66 8.68 -27.55
CA ASP A 207 18.51 7.34 -27.00
C ASP A 207 18.65 7.34 -25.47
N TYR A 208 17.80 6.58 -24.81
CA TYR A 208 17.78 6.46 -23.35
C TYR A 208 17.70 5.00 -22.92
N ILE A 209 18.23 4.71 -21.73
CA ILE A 209 17.92 3.51 -20.95
C ILE A 209 17.45 3.98 -19.57
N PHE A 210 16.20 3.65 -19.24
CA PHE A 210 15.60 3.85 -17.94
C PHE A 210 15.42 2.50 -17.25
N ILE A 211 15.75 2.44 -15.96
CA ILE A 211 15.54 1.24 -15.14
C ILE A 211 14.57 1.53 -14.00
N SER A 212 13.68 0.57 -13.71
CA SER A 212 12.80 0.63 -12.55
C SER A 212 13.57 0.43 -11.24
N LYS A 213 12.96 0.82 -10.11
CA LYS A 213 13.60 0.86 -8.79
C LYS A 213 14.10 -0.49 -8.25
N GLU A 214 13.58 -1.60 -8.76
CA GLU A 214 13.95 -2.96 -8.40
C GLU A 214 15.27 -3.41 -9.06
N LEU A 215 15.80 -2.60 -9.99
CA LEU A 215 17.03 -2.86 -10.71
C LEU A 215 18.14 -1.89 -10.28
N LEU A 216 19.38 -2.35 -10.34
CA LEU A 216 20.58 -1.57 -10.13
C LEU A 216 21.45 -1.63 -11.39
N CYS A 217 21.86 -0.47 -11.90
CA CYS A 217 22.89 -0.41 -12.93
C CYS A 217 24.28 -0.55 -12.28
N LYS A 218 25.02 -1.60 -12.64
CA LYS A 218 26.39 -1.85 -12.17
C LYS A 218 27.43 -1.09 -13.00
N SER A 219 27.19 -0.97 -14.29
CA SER A 219 28.04 -0.23 -15.23
C SER A 219 27.27 0.08 -16.51
N TYR A 220 27.71 1.09 -17.24
CA TYR A 220 27.17 1.42 -18.57
C TYR A 220 28.27 1.93 -19.50
N ARG A 221 28.00 1.89 -20.80
CA ARG A 221 28.85 2.44 -21.87
C ARG A 221 27.98 2.98 -23.01
N VAL A 222 28.40 4.09 -23.59
CA VAL A 222 27.84 4.65 -24.83
C VAL A 222 28.94 4.61 -25.90
N ASP A 223 28.81 3.69 -26.85
CA ASP A 223 29.84 3.37 -27.83
C ASP A 223 29.57 4.06 -29.17
N MET A 224 30.42 5.05 -29.48
CA MET A 224 30.51 5.67 -30.81
C MET A 224 30.81 4.61 -31.87
N ASN A 225 30.16 4.70 -33.03
CA ASN A 225 30.20 3.69 -34.08
C ASN A 225 29.86 4.29 -35.46
N GLU A 226 29.80 3.50 -36.53
CA GLU A 226 29.56 3.99 -37.89
C GLU A 226 28.14 4.50 -38.16
N TYR A 227 27.20 4.33 -37.23
CA TYR A 227 25.81 4.79 -37.30
C TYR A 227 25.67 6.19 -36.68
N ASP A 228 24.59 6.89 -37.03
CA ASP A 228 24.30 8.23 -36.50
C ASP A 228 23.85 8.21 -35.02
N HIS A 229 23.37 7.07 -34.54
CA HIS A 229 23.06 6.77 -33.15
C HIS A 229 24.11 5.83 -32.51
N PHE A 230 24.54 6.16 -31.30
CA PHE A 230 25.54 5.40 -30.53
C PHE A 230 24.93 4.15 -29.89
N LEU A 231 25.73 3.09 -29.75
CA LEU A 231 25.30 1.85 -29.10
C LEU A 231 25.33 2.05 -27.58
N CYS A 232 24.16 1.99 -26.95
CA CYS A 232 24.03 2.18 -25.50
C CYS A 232 23.94 0.82 -24.81
N VAL A 233 24.87 0.54 -23.89
CA VAL A 233 24.97 -0.75 -23.17
C VAL A 233 24.95 -0.50 -21.67
N CYS A 234 24.20 -1.29 -20.93
CA CYS A 234 24.23 -1.30 -19.47
C CYS A 234 24.30 -2.73 -18.92
N GLU A 235 24.98 -2.88 -17.78
CA GLU A 235 24.93 -4.08 -16.96
C GLU A 235 24.01 -3.82 -15.78
N VAL A 236 22.89 -4.52 -15.74
CA VAL A 236 21.88 -4.40 -14.69
C VAL A 236 21.80 -5.66 -13.84
N GLU A 237 21.51 -5.48 -12.57
CA GLU A 237 21.21 -6.56 -11.64
C GLU A 237 19.87 -6.29 -10.97
N LEU A 238 19.09 -7.35 -10.73
CA LEU A 238 18.01 -7.26 -9.74
C LEU A 238 18.66 -6.92 -8.41
N LYS A 239 18.17 -5.89 -7.73
CA LYS A 239 18.60 -5.63 -6.36
C LYS A 239 18.46 -6.92 -5.58
N SER A 240 19.56 -7.39 -4.99
CA SER A 240 19.47 -8.38 -3.92
C SER A 240 18.60 -7.74 -2.84
N GLU A 241 17.76 -8.53 -2.17
CA GLU A 241 17.23 -8.15 -0.86
C GLU A 241 18.44 -7.69 -0.01
N THR A 242 18.66 -6.39 0.10
CA THR A 242 19.61 -5.87 1.09
C THR A 242 18.86 -5.94 2.38
N ASP A 243 18.97 -7.08 3.03
CA ASP A 243 18.67 -7.26 4.45
C ASP A 243 19.25 -6.07 5.21
N LEU A 244 18.42 -5.10 5.61
CA LEU A 244 18.86 -3.90 6.32
C LEU A 244 18.90 -4.21 7.81
N ASN A 245 20.08 -4.13 8.42
CA ASN A 245 20.27 -4.41 9.82
C ASN A 245 20.14 -3.13 10.67
N VAL A 246 19.11 -3.11 11.51
CA VAL A 246 18.82 -2.05 12.47
C VAL A 246 19.12 -2.55 13.89
N LEU A 247 20.10 -1.94 14.55
CA LEU A 247 20.34 -2.16 15.97
C LEU A 247 19.34 -1.33 16.79
N HIS A 248 18.55 -1.95 17.66
CA HIS A 248 17.60 -1.25 18.54
C HIS A 248 18.05 -1.33 19.99
N LEU A 249 18.47 -0.17 20.51
CA LEU A 249 18.85 0.06 21.91
C LEU A 249 17.75 0.85 22.62
N SER A 250 17.52 0.55 23.89
CA SER A 250 16.57 1.28 24.73
C SER A 250 16.99 1.24 26.19
N ASP A 251 16.58 2.26 26.94
CA ASP A 251 16.69 2.32 28.40
C ASP A 251 18.10 1.98 28.88
N ILE A 252 19.05 2.76 28.35
CA ILE A 252 20.49 2.56 28.55
C ILE A 252 20.89 2.98 29.96
N HIS A 253 20.33 4.07 30.51
CA HIS A 253 20.54 4.51 31.91
C HIS A 253 22.01 4.74 32.33
N TYR A 254 22.81 5.44 31.50
CA TYR A 254 24.14 5.87 31.91
C TYR A 254 24.09 6.70 33.20
N LEU A 255 24.96 6.34 34.16
CA LEU A 255 25.11 6.95 35.50
C LEU A 255 23.96 6.68 36.48
N SER A 256 23.13 5.66 36.26
CA SER A 256 22.16 5.21 37.25
C SER A 256 22.84 4.81 38.58
N ARG A 257 22.13 4.99 39.70
CA ARG A 257 22.63 4.65 41.04
C ARG A 257 22.48 3.15 41.29
N ASP A 258 23.51 2.38 40.96
CA ASP A 258 23.67 1.00 41.44
C ASP A 258 24.10 1.01 42.92
N TYR A 259 23.20 0.71 43.85
CA TYR A 259 23.59 0.33 45.21
C TYR A 259 23.16 -1.11 45.48
N SER A 260 24.07 -2.08 45.27
CA SER A 260 24.05 -3.32 46.03
C SER A 260 25.10 -3.21 47.14
N ILE A 261 24.67 -2.79 48.33
CA ILE A 261 25.50 -2.87 49.53
C ILE A 261 25.49 -4.33 49.97
N ASP A 262 26.64 -4.99 50.01
CA ASP A 262 26.77 -6.25 50.75
C ASP A 262 26.75 -5.94 52.25
N GLU A 263 25.65 -6.26 52.91
CA GLU A 263 25.47 -6.08 54.36
C GLU A 263 26.55 -6.81 55.19
N LYS A 264 27.26 -7.80 54.61
CA LYS A 264 28.29 -8.57 55.32
C LYS A 264 29.71 -8.00 55.19
N SER A 265 30.09 -7.33 54.10
CA SER A 265 31.49 -6.91 53.89
C SER A 265 31.74 -5.41 53.91
N ARG A 266 30.72 -4.55 53.71
CA ARG A 266 30.87 -3.09 53.59
C ARG A 266 31.98 -2.64 52.60
N LEU A 267 32.36 -3.48 51.64
CA LEU A 267 33.31 -3.13 50.57
C LEU A 267 32.56 -2.65 49.32
N ALA A 268 33.14 -1.70 48.58
CA ALA A 268 32.58 -1.25 47.31
C ALA A 268 32.69 -2.36 46.25
N LYS A 269 31.54 -2.85 45.74
CA LYS A 269 31.53 -3.69 44.53
C LYS A 269 31.80 -2.85 43.29
N VAL A 270 32.41 -3.48 42.27
CA VAL A 270 32.32 -3.02 40.88
C VAL A 270 30.83 -2.86 40.55
N LYS A 271 30.43 -1.72 39.96
CA LYS A 271 29.01 -1.47 39.65
C LYS A 271 28.53 -2.50 38.62
N GLU A 272 27.35 -3.06 38.82
CA GLU A 272 26.77 -4.04 37.88
C GLU A 272 26.61 -3.43 36.48
N SER A 273 26.28 -2.14 36.39
CA SER A 273 26.25 -1.37 35.14
C SER A 273 27.60 -1.36 34.40
N ASP A 274 28.74 -1.30 35.10
CA ASP A 274 30.06 -1.32 34.46
C ASP A 274 30.39 -2.70 33.88
N ILE A 275 29.93 -3.77 34.55
CA ILE A 275 30.03 -5.14 34.03
C ILE A 275 29.16 -5.30 32.77
N ARG A 276 27.92 -4.81 32.80
CA ARG A 276 27.00 -4.87 31.65
C ARG A 276 27.52 -4.05 30.47
N LYS A 277 28.11 -2.88 30.70
CA LYS A 277 28.79 -2.09 29.67
C LYS A 277 29.89 -2.89 28.98
N ARG A 278 30.75 -3.56 29.78
CA ARG A 278 31.81 -4.39 29.24
C ARG A 278 31.26 -5.53 28.38
N PHE A 279 30.28 -6.28 28.88
CA PHE A 279 29.66 -7.36 28.11
C PHE A 279 28.96 -6.86 26.85
N PHE A 280 28.28 -5.71 26.92
CA PHE A 280 27.68 -5.09 25.75
C PHE A 280 28.75 -4.75 24.70
N SER A 281 29.85 -4.11 25.09
CA SER A 281 30.97 -3.85 24.18
C SER A 281 31.57 -5.12 23.60
N GLU A 282 31.79 -6.16 24.40
CA GLU A 282 32.30 -7.46 23.93
C GLU A 282 31.35 -8.09 22.90
N LYS A 283 30.03 -8.12 23.17
CA LYS A 283 29.03 -8.62 22.23
C LYS A 283 28.96 -7.82 20.93
N MET A 284 29.10 -6.50 21.00
CA MET A 284 29.12 -5.65 19.81
C MET A 284 30.37 -5.88 18.96
N LEU A 285 31.52 -6.16 19.57
CA LEU A 285 32.76 -6.46 18.85
C LEU A 285 32.76 -7.84 18.18
N ASP A 286 32.05 -8.80 18.77
CA ASP A 286 31.85 -10.13 18.21
C ASP A 286 30.81 -10.17 17.07
N PHE A 287 30.13 -9.05 16.82
CA PHE A 287 29.10 -8.97 15.80
C PHE A 287 29.72 -8.85 14.39
N ILE A 288 29.38 -9.79 13.50
CA ILE A 288 30.01 -9.93 12.18
C ILE A 288 29.19 -9.24 11.07
N GLU A 289 27.87 -9.14 11.24
CA GLU A 289 26.99 -8.54 10.23
C GLU A 289 27.13 -7.00 10.28
N PRO A 290 27.20 -6.30 9.13
CA PRO A 290 27.25 -4.85 9.11
C PRO A 290 25.92 -4.27 9.60
N LEU A 291 25.99 -3.19 10.39
CA LEU A 291 24.83 -2.43 10.84
C LEU A 291 24.60 -1.23 9.93
N ASP A 292 23.39 -1.11 9.37
CA ASP A 292 23.01 -0.02 8.48
C ASP A 292 22.48 1.19 9.26
N TYR A 293 21.71 0.92 10.31
CA TYR A 293 21.11 1.95 11.16
C TYR A 293 21.15 1.57 12.64
N VAL A 294 21.12 2.57 13.51
CA VAL A 294 21.01 2.38 14.96
C VAL A 294 19.85 3.22 15.49
N VAL A 295 18.93 2.59 16.20
CA VAL A 295 17.80 3.23 16.86
C VAL A 295 18.02 3.22 18.38
N VAL A 296 17.87 4.38 19.01
CA VAL A 296 17.93 4.54 20.48
C VAL A 296 16.60 5.11 20.96
N SER A 297 15.74 4.25 21.51
CA SER A 297 14.35 4.60 21.90
C SER A 297 14.22 5.20 23.31
N GLY A 298 15.20 6.00 23.74
CA GLY A 298 15.14 6.80 24.96
C GLY A 298 15.70 6.18 26.24
N ASP A 299 15.60 6.95 27.31
CA ASP A 299 16.20 6.72 28.63
C ASP A 299 17.71 6.43 28.55
N ILE A 300 18.43 7.34 27.91
CA ILE A 300 19.88 7.28 27.75
C ILE A 300 20.57 7.53 29.09
N THR A 301 20.05 8.46 29.89
CA THR A 301 20.56 8.81 31.21
C THR A 301 19.45 8.93 32.25
N THR A 302 19.83 9.19 33.50
CA THR A 302 18.91 9.49 34.60
C THR A 302 18.98 10.96 34.97
N GLY A 303 17.86 11.67 34.88
CA GLY A 303 17.77 13.06 35.33
C GLY A 303 18.21 14.09 34.29
N GLY A 304 18.32 13.72 33.01
CA GLY A 304 18.91 14.57 31.96
C GLY A 304 20.37 14.93 32.23
N ASN A 305 21.14 14.02 32.83
CA ASN A 305 22.51 14.29 33.22
C ASN A 305 23.44 14.39 32.00
N ARG A 306 23.98 15.59 31.75
CA ARG A 306 24.94 15.88 30.69
C ARG A 306 26.11 14.90 30.58
N GLU A 307 26.68 14.46 31.71
CA GLU A 307 27.82 13.54 31.71
C GLU A 307 27.41 12.15 31.21
N GLY A 308 26.17 11.74 31.44
CA GLY A 308 25.61 10.50 30.90
C GLY A 308 25.53 10.54 29.37
N PHE A 309 25.04 11.66 28.81
CA PHE A 309 25.00 11.85 27.36
C PHE A 309 26.40 11.85 26.73
N LYS A 310 27.40 12.49 27.38
CA LYS A 310 28.79 12.46 26.90
C LYS A 310 29.40 11.07 26.91
N GLN A 311 29.10 10.27 27.94
CA GLN A 311 29.58 8.88 28.00
C GLN A 311 28.98 8.04 26.87
N PHE A 312 27.71 8.26 26.55
CA PHE A 312 27.07 7.61 25.40
C PHE A 312 27.71 8.04 24.07
N GLU A 313 27.90 9.35 23.84
CA GLU A 313 28.56 9.87 22.63
C GLU A 313 29.99 9.30 22.46
N ASN A 314 30.77 9.27 23.54
CA ASN A 314 32.11 8.69 23.54
C ASN A 314 32.10 7.19 23.20
N PHE A 315 31.12 6.44 23.72
CA PHE A 315 30.96 5.03 23.40
C PHE A 315 30.62 4.82 21.92
N VAL A 316 29.69 5.62 21.36
CA VAL A 316 29.37 5.56 19.92
C VAL A 316 30.61 5.81 19.09
N ARG A 317 31.40 6.84 19.42
CA ARG A 317 32.65 7.16 18.73
C ARG A 317 33.66 6.02 18.82
N GLU A 318 33.82 5.39 19.99
CA GLU A 318 34.71 4.24 20.15
C GLU A 318 34.32 3.08 19.23
N MET A 319 33.01 2.77 19.14
CA MET A 319 32.52 1.70 18.28
C MET A 319 32.63 2.04 16.78
N GLN A 320 32.49 3.31 16.40
CA GLN A 320 32.73 3.80 15.04
C GLN A 320 34.20 3.72 14.66
N ASP A 321 35.13 4.11 15.54
CA ASP A 321 36.57 4.00 15.34
C ASP A 321 37.00 2.54 15.11
N ARG A 322 36.27 1.60 15.73
CA ARG A 322 36.43 0.14 15.53
C ARG A 322 35.65 -0.43 14.35
N LYS A 323 34.93 0.40 13.58
CA LYS A 323 34.11 0.03 12.41
C LYS A 323 32.95 -0.93 12.71
N VAL A 324 32.43 -0.90 13.94
CA VAL A 324 31.24 -1.68 14.35
C VAL A 324 29.96 -0.91 14.06
N PHE A 325 29.96 0.39 14.38
CA PHE A 325 28.79 1.26 14.19
C PHE A 325 28.86 2.05 12.88
N PRO A 326 27.69 2.34 12.27
CA PRO A 326 27.62 3.21 11.10
C PRO A 326 27.92 4.67 11.46
N PRO A 327 28.04 5.57 10.46
CA PRO A 327 28.17 7.01 10.70
C PRO A 327 27.04 7.58 11.57
N SER A 328 27.32 8.66 12.30
CA SER A 328 26.39 9.20 13.30
C SER A 328 25.04 9.66 12.71
N ASN A 329 25.02 10.11 11.45
CA ASN A 329 23.78 10.48 10.76
C ASN A 329 22.88 9.27 10.43
N HIS A 330 23.34 8.03 10.64
CA HIS A 330 22.53 6.80 10.57
C HIS A 330 21.95 6.38 11.94
N PHE A 331 22.16 7.18 12.98
CA PHE A 331 21.57 6.97 14.30
C PHE A 331 20.29 7.80 14.45
N VAL A 332 19.22 7.16 14.87
CA VAL A 332 17.95 7.81 15.24
C VAL A 332 17.78 7.70 16.75
N ILE A 333 17.79 8.85 17.43
CA ILE A 333 17.81 8.93 18.89
C ILE A 333 16.65 9.79 19.36
N VAL A 334 15.80 9.23 20.22
CA VAL A 334 14.70 9.94 20.87
C VAL A 334 14.94 10.02 22.38
N PRO A 335 14.48 11.09 23.06
CA PRO A 335 14.62 11.19 24.51
C PRO A 335 13.51 10.43 25.23
N GLY A 336 13.88 9.78 26.34
CA GLY A 336 12.93 9.26 27.31
C GLY A 336 12.55 10.28 28.39
N ASN A 337 11.60 9.91 29.25
CA ASN A 337 11.21 10.78 30.36
C ASN A 337 12.37 10.96 31.36
N HIS A 338 13.31 10.01 31.44
CA HIS A 338 14.49 10.16 32.28
C HIS A 338 15.55 11.10 31.72
N ASP A 339 15.53 11.34 30.41
CA ASP A 339 16.43 12.26 29.71
C ASP A 339 16.04 13.73 29.88
N VAL A 340 14.83 14.01 30.38
CA VAL A 340 14.36 15.39 30.64
C VAL A 340 15.04 15.96 31.88
N GLY A 341 15.86 17.00 31.69
CA GLY A 341 16.53 17.75 32.75
C GLY A 341 15.55 18.57 33.61
N LYS A 342 15.84 18.73 34.90
CA LYS A 342 14.94 19.41 35.83
C LYS A 342 14.79 20.92 35.55
N ASN A 343 15.90 21.58 35.21
CA ASN A 343 15.93 23.04 35.00
C ASN A 343 16.21 23.42 33.55
N ASN A 344 16.78 22.50 32.78
CA ASN A 344 17.31 22.71 31.45
C ASN A 344 16.72 21.71 30.44
N ARG A 345 15.52 21.18 30.74
CA ARG A 345 14.72 20.17 30.01
C ARG A 345 15.48 19.43 28.90
N TRP A 346 15.72 20.09 27.77
CA TRP A 346 16.30 19.54 26.56
C TRP A 346 17.72 20.01 26.22
N ASP A 347 18.23 21.06 26.87
CA ASP A 347 19.50 21.73 26.51
C ASP A 347 20.68 20.76 26.50
N ASP A 348 20.79 19.88 27.49
CA ASP A 348 21.88 18.91 27.57
C ASP A 348 21.70 17.76 26.57
N PHE A 349 20.47 17.32 26.30
CA PHE A 349 20.20 16.29 25.30
C PHE A 349 20.51 16.81 23.90
N ALA A 350 19.91 17.95 23.51
CA ALA A 350 20.10 18.56 22.20
C ALA A 350 21.53 19.09 22.02
N GLY A 351 22.12 19.67 23.07
CA GLY A 351 23.47 20.24 23.02
C GLY A 351 24.60 19.21 22.95
N VAL A 352 24.40 17.99 23.49
CA VAL A 352 25.41 16.92 23.42
C VAL A 352 25.13 15.96 22.26
N LEU A 353 23.90 15.47 22.13
CA LEU A 353 23.55 14.45 21.14
C LEU A 353 22.97 15.05 19.85
N GLY A 354 22.25 16.16 19.96
CA GLY A 354 21.50 16.74 18.85
C GLY A 354 22.36 17.20 17.68
N GLY A 355 23.65 17.48 17.88
CA GLY A 355 24.54 17.93 16.80
C GLY A 355 25.03 16.84 15.83
N SER A 356 24.91 15.57 16.20
CA SER A 356 25.57 14.46 15.49
C SER A 356 24.60 13.38 14.98
N PHE A 357 23.40 13.30 15.54
CA PHE A 357 22.44 12.23 15.31
C PHE A 357 21.10 12.75 14.78
N VAL A 358 20.31 11.89 14.14
CA VAL A 358 18.91 12.18 13.81
C VAL A 358 18.10 12.15 15.11
N ARG A 359 17.30 13.18 15.35
CA ARG A 359 16.56 13.38 16.61
C ARG A 359 15.22 14.06 16.36
N PRO A 360 14.23 13.94 17.27
CA PRO A 360 12.93 14.58 17.08
C PRO A 360 13.04 16.11 17.12
N TRP A 361 11.95 16.76 16.72
CA TRP A 361 11.79 18.21 16.87
C TRP A 361 11.52 18.56 18.34
N ILE A 362 12.08 19.67 18.82
CA ILE A 362 12.04 20.09 20.21
C ILE A 362 11.57 21.55 20.32
N GLU A 363 10.42 21.76 20.99
CA GLU A 363 9.61 22.99 21.00
C GLU A 363 10.33 24.29 21.42
N ASP A 364 11.40 24.23 22.20
CA ASP A 364 12.15 25.41 22.67
C ASP A 364 13.58 25.51 22.12
N ILE A 365 14.01 24.53 21.33
CA ILE A 365 15.39 24.43 20.82
C ILE A 365 15.41 24.64 19.31
N ASP A 366 14.45 24.07 18.60
CA ASP A 366 14.41 24.13 17.15
C ASP A 366 13.64 25.36 16.65
N ILE A 367 13.92 25.71 15.40
CA ILE A 367 13.14 26.71 14.69
C ILE A 367 11.66 26.29 14.62
N ASN A 368 10.77 27.28 14.58
CA ASN A 368 9.34 27.05 14.49
C ASN A 368 9.00 26.16 13.27
N PRO A 369 8.03 25.23 13.41
CA PRO A 369 7.53 24.37 12.34
C PRO A 369 7.39 25.01 10.96
N HIS A 370 6.79 26.20 10.88
CA HIS A 370 6.53 26.84 9.59
C HIS A 370 7.81 27.29 8.88
N ASP A 371 8.77 27.82 9.64
CA ASP A 371 10.06 28.21 9.10
C ASP A 371 10.91 26.99 8.71
N LEU A 372 10.81 25.90 9.49
CA LEU A 372 11.46 24.64 9.17
C LEU A 372 10.93 24.05 7.86
N LEU A 373 9.61 24.04 7.66
CA LEU A 373 8.98 23.59 6.43
C LEU A 373 9.38 24.45 5.23
N ARG A 374 9.49 25.77 5.39
CA ARG A 374 9.98 26.65 4.32
C ARG A 374 11.40 26.28 3.92
N LYS A 375 12.31 26.17 4.90
CA LYS A 375 13.69 25.75 4.64
C LYS A 375 13.75 24.38 3.97
N PHE A 376 12.95 23.43 4.42
CA PHE A 376 12.85 22.11 3.80
C PHE A 376 12.39 22.19 2.34
N SER A 377 11.34 22.96 2.05
CA SER A 377 10.84 23.15 0.68
C SER A 377 11.91 23.75 -0.23
N ASP A 378 12.63 24.78 0.20
CA ASP A 378 13.69 25.41 -0.61
C ASP A 378 14.83 24.42 -0.97
N LEU A 379 15.14 23.52 -0.04
CA LEU A 379 16.15 22.48 -0.25
C LEU A 379 15.63 21.37 -1.16
N PHE A 380 14.45 20.87 -0.85
CA PHE A 380 13.85 19.73 -1.53
C PHE A 380 13.38 20.10 -2.94
N GLU A 381 13.21 21.38 -3.28
CA GLU A 381 12.87 21.85 -4.63
C GLU A 381 13.97 21.55 -5.66
N ASN A 382 15.24 21.57 -5.27
CA ASN A 382 16.38 21.54 -6.20
C ASN A 382 16.90 20.14 -6.53
N ASP A 383 16.99 19.22 -5.56
CA ASP A 383 17.54 17.87 -5.75
C ASP A 383 16.74 16.81 -4.96
N ILE A 384 16.66 15.58 -5.49
CA ILE A 384 16.12 14.40 -4.79
C ILE A 384 17.31 13.62 -4.25
N GLU A 385 17.61 13.79 -2.96
CA GLU A 385 18.75 13.15 -2.30
C GLU A 385 18.33 12.52 -0.96
N ASP A 386 19.19 11.65 -0.44
CA ASP A 386 19.04 11.08 0.89
C ASP A 386 19.16 12.19 1.97
N ILE A 387 18.30 12.14 2.99
CA ILE A 387 18.28 13.11 4.09
C ILE A 387 18.49 12.37 5.41
N PHE A 388 19.62 12.62 6.06
CA PHE A 388 20.00 11.96 7.31
C PHE A 388 19.91 12.91 8.51
N GLY A 389 18.72 13.46 8.76
CA GLY A 389 18.35 14.22 9.95
C GLY A 389 18.89 15.65 10.11
N PHE A 390 19.87 16.11 9.32
CA PHE A 390 20.24 17.53 9.30
C PHE A 390 20.98 17.90 8.03
N ILE A 391 20.97 19.19 7.72
CA ILE A 391 21.80 19.79 6.67
C ILE A 391 22.48 21.07 7.19
N ASN A 392 23.56 21.49 6.53
CA ASN A 392 24.19 22.78 6.81
C ASN A 392 23.53 23.85 5.94
N ASP A 393 22.99 24.89 6.57
CA ASP A 393 22.45 26.06 5.88
C ASP A 393 23.57 26.70 5.03
N ARG A 394 23.31 26.89 3.72
CA ARG A 394 24.33 27.41 2.79
C ARG A 394 24.75 28.86 3.08
N VAL A 395 23.92 29.61 3.81
CA VAL A 395 24.13 31.03 4.11
C VAL A 395 24.66 31.21 5.53
N THR A 396 23.98 30.63 6.53
CA THR A 396 24.35 30.83 7.94
C THR A 396 25.41 29.85 8.43
N LEU A 397 25.65 28.75 7.69
CA LEU A 397 26.49 27.61 8.09
C LEU A 397 25.99 26.88 9.36
N GLU A 398 24.81 27.24 9.86
CA GLU A 398 24.18 26.57 11.00
C GLU A 398 23.52 25.26 10.55
N LYS A 399 23.47 24.29 11.47
CA LYS A 399 22.77 23.02 11.22
C LYS A 399 21.27 23.22 11.37
N VAL A 400 20.53 22.84 10.34
CA VAL A 400 19.06 22.75 10.37
C VAL A 400 18.70 21.28 10.56
N HIS A 401 17.99 20.98 11.64
CA HIS A 401 17.63 19.61 12.02
C HIS A 401 16.26 19.21 11.45
N PHE A 402 16.19 18.00 10.95
CA PHE A 402 14.97 17.34 10.50
C PHE A 402 14.70 16.10 11.36
N PRO A 403 13.44 15.87 11.77
CA PRO A 403 13.09 14.79 12.68
C PRO A 403 13.03 13.41 12.01
N PHE A 404 13.73 13.21 10.89
CA PHE A 404 13.66 11.98 10.13
C PHE A 404 14.95 11.64 9.38
N LEU A 405 15.05 10.37 9.04
CA LEU A 405 15.99 9.79 8.12
C LEU A 405 15.21 9.31 6.89
N LEU A 406 15.57 9.80 5.71
CA LEU A 406 15.06 9.39 4.40
C LEU A 406 16.23 8.84 3.59
N ASP A 407 16.29 7.52 3.45
CA ASP A 407 17.29 6.84 2.61
C ASP A 407 16.55 6.24 1.40
N ILE A 408 16.62 6.97 0.30
CA ILE A 408 15.95 6.67 -0.96
C ILE A 408 16.59 5.44 -1.62
N SER A 409 17.91 5.31 -1.47
CA SER A 409 18.70 4.21 -2.00
C SER A 409 18.23 2.86 -1.44
N ASN A 410 18.04 2.79 -0.12
CA ASN A 410 17.63 1.61 0.63
C ASN A 410 16.11 1.54 0.89
N ARG A 411 15.34 2.53 0.44
CA ARG A 411 13.87 2.59 0.60
C ARG A 411 13.43 2.47 2.06
N ILE A 412 14.11 3.17 2.96
CA ILE A 412 13.76 3.23 4.37
C ILE A 412 13.50 4.68 4.80
N PHE A 413 12.44 4.86 5.58
CA PHE A 413 12.07 6.13 6.16
C PHE A 413 11.86 5.94 7.66
N ILE A 414 12.67 6.62 8.47
CA ILE A 414 12.57 6.54 9.94
C ILE A 414 12.25 7.92 10.47
N TYR A 415 11.15 8.06 11.21
CA TYR A 415 10.76 9.32 11.86
C TYR A 415 10.94 9.21 13.37
N ALA A 416 11.62 10.20 13.95
CA ALA A 416 11.85 10.34 15.38
C ALA A 416 10.79 11.23 16.00
N PHE A 417 10.04 10.73 16.98
CA PHE A 417 9.00 11.46 17.69
C PHE A 417 9.37 11.73 19.15
N ASN A 418 9.17 12.96 19.62
CA ASN A 418 9.34 13.29 21.03
C ASN A 418 8.08 12.96 21.84
N SER A 419 7.93 11.69 22.23
CA SER A 419 6.85 11.26 23.14
C SER A 419 6.98 11.80 24.57
N SER A 420 8.09 12.44 24.90
CA SER A 420 8.43 12.94 26.25
C SER A 420 8.23 14.46 26.36
N SER A 421 7.58 15.09 25.38
CA SER A 421 7.43 16.55 25.24
C SER A 421 7.00 17.26 26.54
N ILE A 422 6.03 16.69 27.24
CA ILE A 422 5.47 17.19 28.50
C ILE A 422 5.81 16.32 29.72
N SER A 423 6.79 15.43 29.61
CA SER A 423 7.27 14.64 30.74
C SER A 423 7.97 15.51 31.78
N ARG A 424 7.97 15.04 33.03
CA ARG A 424 8.47 15.77 34.22
C ARG A 424 7.95 17.21 34.32
N THR A 425 6.64 17.39 34.20
CA THR A 425 5.99 18.69 34.33
C THR A 425 5.21 18.79 35.64
N ASN A 426 4.81 20.02 35.99
CA ASN A 426 3.88 20.24 37.08
C ASN A 426 2.51 20.57 36.50
N ILE A 427 1.45 20.11 37.15
CA ILE A 427 0.10 20.62 36.91
C ILE A 427 0.11 22.13 37.17
N ILE A 428 -0.32 22.89 36.17
CA ILE A 428 -0.50 24.33 36.28
C ILE A 428 -1.74 24.58 37.13
N LEU A 429 -1.57 25.36 38.21
CA LEU A 429 -2.65 25.79 39.07
C LEU A 429 -3.19 27.14 38.59
N GLU A 430 -4.43 27.45 38.95
CA GLU A 430 -4.94 28.81 38.80
C GLU A 430 -4.12 29.77 39.68
N ASP A 431 -3.93 31.01 39.23
CA ASP A 431 -3.10 32.02 39.92
C ASP A 431 -3.51 32.18 41.40
N GLU A 432 -4.82 32.12 41.68
CA GLU A 432 -5.38 32.24 43.02
C GLU A 432 -4.91 31.10 43.96
N ASP A 433 -4.87 29.87 43.46
CA ASP A 433 -4.45 28.67 44.20
C ASP A 433 -2.94 28.65 44.40
N GLU A 434 -2.17 29.02 43.39
CA GLU A 434 -0.71 29.12 43.51
C GLU A 434 -0.32 30.16 44.56
N ASP A 435 -0.97 31.33 44.52
CA ASP A 435 -0.78 32.39 45.51
C ASP A 435 -1.25 31.95 46.90
N PHE A 436 -2.34 31.19 47.00
CA PHE A 436 -2.79 30.62 48.27
C PHE A 436 -1.73 29.68 48.87
N ILE A 437 -1.17 28.77 48.07
CA ILE A 437 -0.10 27.85 48.50
C ILE A 437 1.15 28.64 48.90
N LYS A 438 1.56 29.65 48.12
CA LYS A 438 2.70 30.52 48.47
C LYS A 438 2.47 31.24 49.80
N ARG A 439 1.28 31.83 50.01
CA ARG A 439 0.90 32.48 51.28
C ARG A 439 0.95 31.51 52.44
N LEU A 440 0.47 30.27 52.28
CA LEU A 440 0.54 29.26 53.33
C LEU A 440 1.99 28.90 53.69
N LYS A 441 2.86 28.70 52.69
CA LYS A 441 4.28 28.40 52.89
C LYS A 441 5.06 29.53 53.57
N SER A 442 4.65 30.78 53.32
CA SER A 442 5.29 31.95 53.94
C SER A 442 5.07 32.04 55.46
N LYS A 443 4.09 31.31 56.00
CA LYS A 443 3.76 31.31 57.42
C LYS A 443 4.42 30.14 58.14
N LYS A 444 4.75 30.31 59.42
CA LYS A 444 5.26 29.23 60.27
C LYS A 444 4.13 28.23 60.59
N MET A 445 4.05 27.15 59.81
CA MET A 445 3.01 26.12 59.92
C MET A 445 3.41 24.96 60.83
N SER A 446 2.42 24.17 61.28
CA SER A 446 2.67 22.92 62.01
C SER A 446 3.38 21.89 61.12
N ARG A 447 3.98 20.87 61.74
CA ARG A 447 4.64 19.76 61.03
C ARG A 447 3.67 19.06 60.06
N ASP A 448 2.44 18.82 60.49
CA ASP A 448 1.43 18.10 59.70
C ASP A 448 1.01 18.88 58.46
N VAL A 449 0.86 20.20 58.58
CA VAL A 449 0.54 21.07 57.43
C VAL A 449 1.70 21.10 56.43
N ASN A 450 2.95 21.20 56.89
CA ASN A 450 4.11 21.11 56.01
C ASN A 450 4.20 19.74 55.31
N GLN A 451 3.84 18.65 56.01
CA GLN A 451 3.76 17.33 55.40
C GLN A 451 2.68 17.26 54.32
N LEU A 452 1.50 17.83 54.55
CA LEU A 452 0.43 17.92 53.54
C LEU A 452 0.86 18.74 52.32
N LEU A 453 1.52 19.88 52.52
CA LEU A 453 2.05 20.69 51.42
C LEU A 453 3.08 19.92 50.59
N ASN A 454 3.97 19.16 51.23
CA ASN A 454 4.93 18.31 50.52
C ASN A 454 4.24 17.17 49.75
N ILE A 455 3.15 16.60 50.27
CA ILE A 455 2.34 15.61 49.55
C ILE A 455 1.70 16.26 48.33
N LEU A 456 1.06 17.43 48.50
CA LEU A 456 0.45 18.18 47.41
C LEU A 456 1.47 18.51 46.31
N GLU A 457 2.66 19.01 46.66
CA GLU A 457 3.73 19.28 45.68
C GLU A 457 4.14 18.03 44.89
N LYS A 458 4.19 16.86 45.55
CA LYS A 458 4.47 15.59 44.88
C LYS A 458 3.31 15.17 43.97
N GLU A 459 2.07 15.42 44.36
CA GLU A 459 0.89 15.11 43.54
C GLU A 459 0.77 16.01 42.31
N LEU A 460 1.26 17.25 42.38
CA LEU A 460 1.33 18.19 41.26
C LEU A 460 2.42 17.82 40.24
N GLN A 461 3.48 17.14 40.68
CA GLN A 461 4.50 16.58 39.78
C GLN A 461 3.91 15.39 39.03
N ILE A 462 3.78 15.52 37.72
CA ILE A 462 3.25 14.49 36.85
C ILE A 462 4.26 14.15 35.75
N ASP A 463 4.10 12.95 35.19
CA ASP A 463 4.98 12.46 34.13
C ASP A 463 4.15 11.93 32.94
N PRO A 464 3.37 12.81 32.28
CA PRO A 464 2.59 12.42 31.12
C PRO A 464 3.47 12.21 29.88
N ALA A 465 3.03 11.31 29.00
CA ALA A 465 3.60 11.09 27.68
C ALA A 465 2.70 11.72 26.61
N ARG A 466 3.29 12.46 25.67
CA ARG A 466 2.58 13.13 24.56
C ARG A 466 3.54 13.40 23.41
N VAL A 467 3.06 13.22 22.18
CA VAL A 467 3.73 13.79 20.99
C VAL A 467 3.13 15.16 20.73
N ASP A 468 3.95 16.19 20.55
CA ASP A 468 3.46 17.56 20.46
C ASP A 468 2.59 17.77 19.18
N PRO A 469 1.45 18.48 19.25
CA PRO A 469 0.64 18.75 18.06
C PRO A 469 1.39 19.47 16.93
N GLN A 470 2.35 20.34 17.25
CA GLN A 470 3.20 21.01 16.26
C GLN A 470 4.14 20.02 15.58
N GLU A 471 4.65 19.03 16.32
CA GLU A 471 5.44 17.92 15.77
C GLU A 471 4.59 17.02 14.86
N LEU A 472 3.34 16.75 15.23
CA LEU A 472 2.40 16.01 14.38
C LEU A 472 2.06 16.76 13.09
N PHE A 473 1.88 18.08 13.18
CA PHE A 473 1.72 18.94 12.00
C PHE A 473 2.95 18.90 11.09
N LEU A 474 4.16 19.01 11.67
CA LEU A 474 5.41 18.88 10.91
C LEU A 474 5.50 17.54 10.20
N PHE A 475 5.23 16.44 10.92
CA PHE A 475 5.26 15.09 10.38
C PHE A 475 4.38 14.96 9.13
N ASP A 476 3.11 15.35 9.24
CA ASP A 476 2.14 15.28 8.14
C ASP A 476 2.58 16.13 6.93
N GLU A 477 3.10 17.33 7.19
CA GLU A 477 3.54 18.25 6.15
C GLU A 477 4.86 17.85 5.48
N PHE A 478 5.77 17.18 6.20
CA PHE A 478 6.97 16.59 5.63
C PHE A 478 6.61 15.42 4.72
N ILE A 479 5.77 14.48 5.18
CA ILE A 479 5.35 13.33 4.38
C ILE A 479 4.73 13.80 3.07
N LYS A 480 3.75 14.72 3.13
CA LYS A 480 3.11 15.25 1.91
C LYS A 480 4.12 15.83 0.92
N ARG A 481 5.08 16.62 1.39
CA ARG A 481 6.10 17.25 0.52
C ARG A 481 7.08 16.23 -0.05
N ILE A 482 7.48 15.23 0.75
CA ILE A 482 8.34 14.14 0.29
C ILE A 482 7.58 13.33 -0.78
N GLU A 483 6.32 12.96 -0.53
CA GLU A 483 5.47 12.19 -1.45
C GLU A 483 5.17 12.89 -2.78
N MET A 484 5.33 14.22 -2.85
CA MET A 484 5.27 14.94 -4.13
C MET A 484 6.42 14.59 -5.08
N LYS A 485 7.55 14.10 -4.57
CA LYS A 485 8.74 13.78 -5.38
C LYS A 485 9.22 12.34 -5.24
N VAL A 486 8.92 11.68 -4.13
CA VAL A 486 9.39 10.33 -3.79
C VAL A 486 8.19 9.49 -3.39
N ASP A 487 7.87 8.45 -4.16
CA ASP A 487 6.83 7.50 -3.80
C ASP A 487 7.23 6.69 -2.55
N LEU A 488 6.71 7.12 -1.39
CA LEU A 488 6.95 6.45 -0.11
C LEU A 488 6.11 5.19 0.08
N SER A 489 5.20 4.84 -0.83
CA SER A 489 4.35 3.63 -0.69
C SER A 489 5.17 2.33 -0.73
N THR A 490 6.38 2.39 -1.28
CA THR A 490 7.32 1.26 -1.33
C THR A 490 8.48 1.37 -0.37
N PHE A 491 8.36 2.20 0.67
CA PHE A 491 9.37 2.34 1.71
C PHE A 491 8.99 1.56 2.98
N HIS A 492 10.00 1.03 3.67
CA HIS A 492 9.87 0.62 5.06
C HIS A 492 9.83 1.88 5.94
N LYS A 493 8.67 2.15 6.55
CA LYS A 493 8.38 3.33 7.36
C LYS A 493 8.35 2.94 8.85
N ILE A 494 9.29 3.49 9.62
CA ILE A 494 9.50 3.19 11.04
C ILE A 494 9.29 4.45 11.88
N ALA A 495 8.38 4.39 12.86
CA ALA A 495 8.23 5.42 13.87
C ALA A 495 9.04 5.04 15.11
N VAL A 496 9.89 5.95 15.58
CA VAL A 496 10.71 5.78 16.78
C VAL A 496 10.23 6.76 17.84
N LEU A 497 9.98 6.27 19.05
CA LEU A 497 9.61 7.07 20.21
C LEU A 497 10.04 6.38 21.52
N HIS A 498 9.76 6.95 22.68
CA HIS A 498 10.12 6.32 23.96
C HIS A 498 8.92 5.64 24.62
N HIS A 499 7.80 6.33 24.76
CA HIS A 499 6.60 5.78 25.41
C HIS A 499 5.81 4.88 24.46
N HIS A 500 5.10 3.90 25.01
CA HIS A 500 4.29 2.97 24.23
C HIS A 500 2.95 3.59 23.79
N THR A 501 2.51 3.23 22.58
CA THR A 501 1.27 3.72 21.97
C THR A 501 0.02 2.93 22.39
N THR A 502 0.22 1.78 23.04
CA THR A 502 -0.84 0.88 23.51
C THR A 502 -0.42 0.20 24.80
N THR A 503 -1.36 -0.45 25.48
CA THR A 503 -1.09 -1.16 26.74
C THR A 503 -0.23 -2.39 26.47
N ILE A 504 0.86 -2.55 27.24
CA ILE A 504 1.78 -3.69 27.09
C ILE A 504 1.38 -4.80 28.08
N SER A 505 1.49 -6.07 27.66
CA SER A 505 1.29 -7.24 28.53
C SER A 505 2.48 -7.46 29.48
N CYS A 506 2.65 -6.55 30.45
CA CYS A 506 3.68 -6.62 31.49
C CYS A 506 3.05 -6.80 32.89
N THR A 507 3.89 -6.79 33.93
CA THR A 507 3.40 -6.72 35.32
C THR A 507 2.57 -5.45 35.51
N GLU A 508 1.40 -5.60 36.12
CA GLU A 508 0.47 -4.49 36.37
C GLU A 508 1.15 -3.41 37.23
N GLU A 509 1.18 -2.18 36.72
CA GLU A 509 1.75 -1.02 37.39
C GLU A 509 0.67 0.05 37.55
N VAL A 510 0.48 0.55 38.78
CA VAL A 510 -0.49 1.61 39.06
C VAL A 510 0.17 2.97 38.83
N LYS A 511 -0.14 3.61 37.69
CA LYS A 511 0.34 4.95 37.32
C LYS A 511 -0.81 5.88 36.92
N LYS A 512 -0.62 7.20 37.08
CA LYS A 512 -1.58 8.24 36.64
C LYS A 512 -1.72 8.26 35.11
N PHE A 513 -0.62 8.04 34.40
CA PHE A 513 -0.56 7.99 32.94
C PHE A 513 0.24 6.75 32.56
N ASP A 514 -0.37 5.84 31.81
CA ASP A 514 0.30 4.62 31.32
C ASP A 514 0.71 4.78 29.85
N THR A 515 -0.22 5.21 29.00
CA THR A 515 -0.01 5.41 27.56
C THR A 515 0.11 6.88 27.17
N ILE A 516 0.53 7.14 25.93
CA ILE A 516 0.55 8.47 25.34
C ILE A 516 -0.86 9.08 25.34
N VAL A 517 -0.99 10.30 25.87
CA VAL A 517 -2.29 10.98 26.06
C VAL A 517 -3.04 11.17 24.73
N ASN A 518 -2.34 11.41 23.63
CA ASN A 518 -2.89 11.54 22.28
C ASN A 518 -2.65 10.31 21.37
N ALA A 519 -2.53 9.11 21.95
CA ALA A 519 -2.24 7.88 21.21
C ALA A 519 -3.22 7.60 20.04
N GLY A 520 -4.52 7.85 20.23
CA GLY A 520 -5.52 7.61 19.18
C GLY A 520 -5.25 8.40 17.90
N THR A 521 -5.11 9.72 18.02
CA THR A 521 -4.77 10.61 16.89
C THR A 521 -3.41 10.25 16.29
N PHE A 522 -2.41 9.98 17.13
CA PHE A 522 -1.07 9.63 16.68
C PHE A 522 -1.05 8.33 15.86
N LYS A 523 -1.67 7.25 16.36
CA LYS A 523 -1.76 5.97 15.65
C LYS A 523 -2.50 6.09 14.33
N LYS A 524 -3.59 6.86 14.30
CA LYS A 524 -4.33 7.13 13.06
C LYS A 524 -3.43 7.83 12.03
N MET A 525 -2.68 8.87 12.43
CA MET A 525 -1.76 9.57 11.53
C MET A 525 -0.65 8.65 10.99
N LEU A 526 -0.04 7.81 11.83
CA LEU A 526 0.94 6.81 11.38
C LEU A 526 0.34 5.86 10.34
N SER A 527 -0.85 5.33 10.64
CA SER A 527 -1.54 4.35 9.80
C SER A 527 -2.05 4.92 8.48
N ASP A 528 -2.52 6.17 8.48
CA ASP A 528 -2.95 6.89 7.27
C ASP A 528 -1.77 7.19 6.35
N ASN A 529 -0.58 7.44 6.91
CA ASN A 529 0.66 7.68 6.17
C ASN A 529 1.46 6.38 5.89
N GLY A 530 0.87 5.20 6.12
CA GLY A 530 1.43 3.91 5.72
C GLY A 530 2.63 3.41 6.56
N PHE A 531 2.80 3.90 7.79
CA PHE A 531 3.82 3.35 8.70
C PHE A 531 3.50 1.89 9.06
N GLN A 532 4.52 1.03 9.07
CA GLN A 532 4.34 -0.38 9.40
C GLN A 532 4.90 -0.73 10.79
N ILE A 533 5.97 -0.05 11.23
CA ILE A 533 6.71 -0.38 12.45
C ILE A 533 6.70 0.79 13.44
N VAL A 534 6.51 0.50 14.72
CA VAL A 534 6.65 1.42 15.85
C VAL A 534 7.65 0.85 16.85
N MET A 535 8.81 1.50 17.03
CA MET A 535 9.84 1.11 17.99
C MET A 535 9.80 2.02 19.22
N HIS A 536 9.71 1.46 20.43
CA HIS A 536 9.66 2.23 21.67
C HIS A 536 10.43 1.61 22.86
N GLY A 537 10.51 2.33 23.99
CA GLY A 537 11.16 1.94 25.25
C GLY A 537 10.24 2.01 26.50
N HIS A 538 10.77 2.49 27.63
CA HIS A 538 10.09 2.89 28.89
C HIS A 538 9.80 1.78 29.92
N LYS A 539 9.20 0.65 29.51
CA LYS A 539 8.75 -0.41 30.45
C LYS A 539 9.76 -1.54 30.67
N HIS A 540 10.93 -1.48 30.02
CA HIS A 540 11.99 -2.49 30.13
C HIS A 540 11.49 -3.93 29.90
N ASN A 541 10.49 -4.10 29.02
CA ASN A 541 9.85 -5.37 28.71
C ASN A 541 9.92 -5.62 27.20
N PRO A 542 10.97 -6.29 26.71
CA PRO A 542 11.18 -6.46 25.29
C PRO A 542 10.17 -7.43 24.68
N ASP A 543 9.42 -6.96 23.69
CA ASP A 543 8.36 -7.70 23.06
C ASP A 543 8.07 -7.21 21.64
N ILE A 544 7.49 -8.09 20.82
CA ILE A 544 7.10 -7.80 19.43
C ILE A 544 5.67 -8.26 19.23
N PHE A 545 4.76 -7.35 18.91
CA PHE A 545 3.34 -7.65 18.77
C PHE A 545 2.64 -6.68 17.82
N TYR A 546 1.44 -7.01 17.36
CA TYR A 546 0.63 -6.10 16.56
C TYR A 546 -0.34 -5.32 17.44
N ASP A 547 -0.34 -3.99 17.29
CA ASP A 547 -1.46 -3.17 17.76
C ASP A 547 -2.58 -3.21 16.73
N THR A 548 -3.71 -3.80 17.13
CA THR A 548 -4.92 -3.96 16.32
C THR A 548 -5.98 -2.90 16.62
N ALA A 549 -5.75 -2.02 17.61
CA ALA A 549 -6.69 -0.96 17.97
C ALA A 549 -6.49 0.27 17.06
N ILE A 550 -6.75 0.07 15.76
CA ILE A 550 -6.63 1.05 14.68
C ILE A 550 -7.85 0.90 13.75
N GLU A 551 -8.34 2.00 13.18
CA GLU A 551 -9.48 1.99 12.25
C GLU A 551 -9.18 1.18 10.97
N ASN A 552 -10.23 0.68 10.32
CA ASN A 552 -10.18 -0.03 9.03
C ASN A 552 -9.31 -1.30 9.01
N HIS A 553 -9.27 -2.06 10.11
CA HIS A 553 -8.54 -3.34 10.23
C HIS A 553 -7.03 -3.26 10.02
N LYS A 554 -6.46 -2.06 9.95
CA LYS A 554 -5.01 -1.86 9.87
C LYS A 554 -4.34 -2.29 11.18
N LYS A 555 -3.07 -2.66 11.08
CA LYS A 555 -2.24 -3.04 12.24
C LYS A 555 -0.91 -2.32 12.19
N LEU A 556 -0.36 -2.00 13.35
CA LEU A 556 1.02 -1.53 13.49
C LEU A 556 1.85 -2.60 14.20
N LEU A 557 2.99 -2.95 13.63
CA LEU A 557 3.96 -3.81 14.30
C LEU A 557 4.67 -2.99 15.38
N VAL A 558 4.40 -3.29 16.65
CA VAL A 558 5.00 -2.61 17.80
C VAL A 558 6.16 -3.44 18.34
N ILE A 559 7.30 -2.79 18.50
CA ILE A 559 8.54 -3.35 19.03
C ILE A 559 8.90 -2.59 20.29
N SER A 560 8.72 -3.27 21.42
CA SER A 560 9.17 -2.79 22.73
C SER A 560 10.64 -3.17 22.92
N GLY A 561 11.47 -2.17 23.17
CA GLY A 561 12.89 -2.34 23.45
C GLY A 561 13.16 -3.06 24.77
N GLY A 562 14.37 -3.63 24.86
CA GLY A 562 14.89 -4.16 26.11
C GLY A 562 15.43 -3.07 27.03
N THR A 563 16.25 -3.46 27.99
CA THR A 563 17.09 -2.51 28.73
C THR A 563 18.52 -3.03 28.78
N VAL A 564 19.49 -2.15 28.48
CA VAL A 564 20.90 -2.54 28.41
C VAL A 564 21.54 -2.47 29.80
N PHE A 565 21.53 -1.31 30.47
CA PHE A 565 22.12 -1.16 31.81
C PHE A 565 21.09 -0.96 32.93
N GLY A 566 19.80 -0.80 32.63
CA GLY A 566 18.72 -0.71 33.63
C GLY A 566 18.26 -2.08 34.17
N TYR A 567 17.20 -2.10 34.99
CA TYR A 567 16.67 -3.36 35.55
C TYR A 567 15.50 -3.89 34.72
N PRO A 568 15.58 -5.11 34.14
CA PRO A 568 14.53 -5.66 33.32
C PRO A 568 13.35 -6.20 34.15
N ASN A 569 12.14 -6.16 33.58
CA ASN A 569 10.94 -6.69 34.25
C ASN A 569 10.71 -8.20 34.02
N ARG A 570 10.97 -8.72 32.81
CA ARG A 570 10.75 -10.14 32.46
C ARG A 570 11.95 -10.77 31.77
N LYS A 571 12.18 -10.42 30.50
CA LYS A 571 13.35 -10.88 29.74
C LYS A 571 14.59 -10.17 30.28
N GLY A 572 15.70 -10.89 30.44
CA GLY A 572 16.95 -10.32 30.96
C GLY A 572 17.50 -9.17 30.11
N ASN A 573 18.48 -8.44 30.65
CA ASN A 573 19.15 -7.35 29.96
C ASN A 573 19.66 -7.76 28.58
N GLY A 574 19.46 -6.90 27.60
CA GLY A 574 19.75 -7.20 26.20
C GLY A 574 19.24 -6.13 25.25
N PHE A 575 19.42 -6.40 23.96
CA PHE A 575 19.07 -5.50 22.86
C PHE A 575 18.61 -6.31 21.64
N TYR A 576 17.93 -5.64 20.71
CA TYR A 576 17.51 -6.26 19.47
C TYR A 576 18.42 -5.90 18.31
N ILE A 577 18.59 -6.85 17.40
CA ILE A 577 19.03 -6.59 16.03
C ILE A 577 17.90 -7.03 15.11
N HIS A 578 17.41 -6.10 14.29
CA HIS A 578 16.35 -6.35 13.34
C HIS A 578 16.91 -6.33 11.93
N THR A 579 16.64 -7.38 11.16
CA THR A 579 16.90 -7.42 9.73
C THR A 579 15.58 -7.18 9.00
N VAL A 580 15.46 -6.04 8.34
CA VAL A 580 14.29 -5.64 7.55
C VAL A 580 14.40 -6.25 6.15
N LYS A 581 13.37 -6.99 5.75
CA LYS A 581 13.17 -7.54 4.40
C LYS A 581 11.89 -7.00 3.78
N GLU A 582 11.68 -7.28 2.50
CA GLU A 582 10.55 -6.79 1.69
C GLU A 582 9.18 -6.96 2.39
N ASP A 583 8.88 -8.12 2.98
CA ASP A 583 7.59 -8.42 3.62
C ASP A 583 7.70 -8.88 5.08
N ALA A 584 8.90 -8.88 5.66
CA ALA A 584 9.16 -9.47 6.98
C ALA A 584 10.28 -8.77 7.76
N LEU A 585 10.19 -8.88 9.08
CA LEU A 585 11.17 -8.43 10.06
C LEU A 585 11.73 -9.63 10.82
N TYR A 586 13.03 -9.85 10.71
CA TYR A 586 13.76 -10.88 11.45
C TYR A 586 14.42 -10.22 12.64
N SER A 587 14.00 -10.58 13.85
CA SER A 587 14.45 -9.95 15.08
C SER A 587 15.23 -10.93 15.94
N LYS A 588 16.45 -10.57 16.29
CA LYS A 588 17.34 -11.32 17.20
C LYS A 588 17.45 -10.55 18.51
N TYR A 589 16.94 -11.10 19.63
CA TYR A 589 17.17 -10.53 20.96
C TYR A 589 18.45 -11.12 21.57
N ILE A 590 19.45 -10.28 21.76
CA ILE A 590 20.76 -10.67 22.30
C ILE A 590 20.79 -10.32 23.79
N TYR A 591 20.90 -11.36 24.63
CA TYR A 591 21.07 -11.20 26.06
C TYR A 591 22.52 -10.83 26.41
N LEU A 592 22.69 -9.97 27.42
CA LEU A 592 24.00 -9.68 28.01
C LEU A 592 24.48 -10.79 28.95
N ASP A 593 23.58 -11.67 29.41
CA ASP A 593 23.92 -12.88 30.18
C ASP A 593 24.32 -14.00 29.22
N GLU A 594 25.59 -14.42 29.27
CA GLU A 594 26.16 -15.45 28.40
C GLU A 594 25.47 -16.82 28.51
N ASN A 595 24.77 -17.09 29.61
CA ASN A 595 24.06 -18.35 29.80
C ASN A 595 22.71 -18.41 29.06
N LYS A 596 22.22 -17.28 28.53
CA LYS A 596 20.96 -17.20 27.80
C LYS A 596 21.19 -17.28 26.29
N ARG A 597 20.33 -18.05 25.61
CA ARG A 597 20.35 -18.16 24.14
C ARG A 597 19.69 -16.95 23.50
N VAL A 598 20.13 -16.62 22.30
CA VAL A 598 19.51 -15.58 21.46
C VAL A 598 18.09 -16.02 21.10
N ASP A 599 17.11 -15.13 21.30
CA ASP A 599 15.74 -15.36 20.85
C ASP A 599 15.58 -14.84 19.41
N ASN A 600 15.09 -15.68 18.51
CA ASN A 600 14.83 -15.30 17.12
C ASN A 600 13.32 -15.27 16.88
N VAL A 601 12.83 -14.16 16.32
CA VAL A 601 11.42 -13.96 15.97
C VAL A 601 11.36 -13.47 14.53
N VAL A 602 10.53 -14.11 13.71
CA VAL A 602 10.23 -13.64 12.35
C VAL A 602 8.80 -13.14 12.36
N THR A 603 8.60 -11.89 12.00
CA THR A 603 7.28 -11.25 11.98
C THR A 603 7.03 -10.68 10.60
N LYS A 604 5.85 -10.90 10.01
CA LYS A 604 5.49 -10.22 8.76
C LYS A 604 5.39 -8.70 8.99
N LEU A 605 5.65 -7.90 7.96
CA LEU A 605 5.47 -6.44 8.04
C LEU A 605 4.03 -6.04 7.70
N SER A 606 3.40 -6.77 6.78
CA SER A 606 1.95 -6.70 6.62
C SER A 606 1.32 -7.42 7.80
N GLY A 607 0.60 -6.68 8.65
CA GLY A 607 -0.21 -7.27 9.72
C GLY A 607 -1.38 -8.12 9.20
N ASP A 608 -1.55 -8.16 7.88
CA ASP A 608 -2.54 -8.97 7.19
C ASP A 608 -2.17 -10.45 7.30
N MET A 609 -3.16 -11.25 7.71
CA MET A 609 -3.01 -12.69 7.64
C MET A 609 -2.84 -13.11 6.18
N ASP A 610 -1.83 -13.93 5.92
CA ASP A 610 -1.74 -14.69 4.68
C ASP A 610 -3.04 -15.51 4.55
N ILE A 611 -3.82 -15.21 3.51
CA ILE A 611 -5.06 -15.94 3.27
C ILE A 611 -4.68 -17.32 2.73
N LYS A 612 -3.88 -17.34 1.63
CA LYS A 612 -3.18 -18.48 1.04
C LYS A 612 -2.39 -18.04 -0.20
N TYR A 613 -1.46 -18.88 -0.69
CA TYR A 613 -0.68 -18.66 -1.92
C TYR A 613 0.23 -17.42 -1.90
N GLY A 614 0.60 -16.94 -0.71
CA GLY A 614 1.35 -15.70 -0.55
C GLY A 614 0.52 -14.45 -0.85
N LEU A 615 -0.82 -14.58 -0.92
CA LEU A 615 -1.73 -13.45 -1.09
C LEU A 615 -2.20 -12.94 0.28
N THR A 616 -1.98 -11.66 0.52
CA THR A 616 -2.63 -10.93 1.62
C THR A 616 -3.91 -10.24 1.13
N LEU A 617 -4.77 -9.85 2.08
CA LEU A 617 -5.94 -9.04 1.76
C LEU A 617 -5.52 -7.72 1.12
N GLU A 618 -4.47 -7.06 1.63
CA GLU A 618 -3.89 -5.86 1.03
C GLU A 618 -3.41 -6.10 -0.42
N ASN A 619 -2.76 -7.22 -0.73
CA ASN A 619 -2.36 -7.53 -2.11
C ASN A 619 -3.60 -7.64 -3.00
N ILE A 620 -4.65 -8.32 -2.53
CA ILE A 620 -5.91 -8.45 -3.25
C ILE A 620 -6.54 -7.06 -3.43
N TYR A 621 -6.58 -6.24 -2.40
CA TYR A 621 -7.19 -4.90 -2.41
C TYR A 621 -6.49 -3.98 -3.40
N LYS A 622 -5.16 -3.91 -3.36
CA LYS A 622 -4.38 -3.10 -4.31
C LYS A 622 -4.64 -3.53 -5.75
N ASN A 623 -4.65 -4.84 -6.01
CA ASN A 623 -4.91 -5.36 -7.35
C ASN A 623 -6.35 -5.06 -7.81
N VAL A 624 -7.35 -5.28 -6.95
CA VAL A 624 -8.75 -4.98 -7.28
C VAL A 624 -8.97 -3.49 -7.48
N GLU A 625 -8.46 -2.63 -6.59
CA GLU A 625 -8.54 -1.18 -6.71
C GLU A 625 -7.97 -0.74 -8.06
N TYR A 626 -6.76 -1.18 -8.40
CA TYR A 626 -6.14 -0.89 -9.68
C TYR A 626 -7.04 -1.32 -10.86
N ARG A 627 -7.53 -2.57 -10.86
CA ARG A 627 -8.37 -3.07 -11.95
C ARG A 627 -9.69 -2.34 -12.07
N VAL A 628 -10.40 -2.11 -10.97
CA VAL A 628 -11.71 -1.45 -10.98
C VAL A 628 -11.56 0.01 -11.40
N VAL A 629 -10.55 0.74 -10.90
CA VAL A 629 -10.29 2.13 -11.32
C VAL A 629 -9.95 2.21 -12.81
N GLN A 630 -9.15 1.27 -13.34
CA GLN A 630 -8.79 1.26 -14.76
C GLN A 630 -9.96 1.07 -15.73
N HIS A 631 -11.07 0.47 -15.27
CA HIS A 631 -12.23 0.17 -16.11
C HIS A 631 -13.41 1.12 -15.85
N ILE A 632 -13.15 2.30 -15.28
CA ILE A 632 -14.10 3.41 -15.32
C ILE A 632 -14.18 3.88 -16.78
N ASN A 633 -15.32 3.62 -17.40
CA ASN A 633 -15.59 3.88 -18.81
C ASN A 633 -16.63 4.99 -18.98
N THR A 634 -16.62 5.61 -20.16
CA THR A 634 -17.65 6.55 -20.60
C THR A 634 -18.33 6.00 -21.85
N GLU A 635 -19.66 6.06 -21.89
CA GLU A 635 -20.50 5.64 -23.01
C GLU A 635 -21.57 6.70 -23.31
N ILE A 636 -21.89 6.91 -24.58
CA ILE A 636 -22.99 7.78 -24.99
C ILE A 636 -24.20 6.92 -25.32
N ILE A 637 -25.27 7.05 -24.53
CA ILE A 637 -26.52 6.31 -24.69
C ILE A 637 -27.63 7.34 -24.96
N GLU A 638 -28.31 7.21 -26.10
CA GLU A 638 -29.39 8.11 -26.53
C GLU A 638 -29.00 9.60 -26.50
N GLY A 639 -27.76 9.91 -26.85
CA GLY A 639 -27.23 11.28 -26.91
C GLY A 639 -26.85 11.88 -25.55
N LYS A 640 -26.92 11.11 -24.47
CA LYS A 640 -26.43 11.50 -23.14
C LYS A 640 -25.18 10.71 -22.79
N GLU A 641 -24.23 11.39 -22.16
CA GLU A 641 -23.01 10.77 -21.66
C GLU A 641 -23.26 10.11 -20.30
N TYR A 642 -22.77 8.88 -20.16
CA TYR A 642 -22.79 8.09 -18.93
C TYR A 642 -21.37 7.64 -18.61
N ILE A 643 -21.00 7.71 -17.34
CA ILE A 643 -19.74 7.18 -16.81
C ILE A 643 -20.03 6.06 -15.81
N GLY A 644 -19.23 4.99 -15.83
CA GLY A 644 -19.41 3.87 -14.93
C GLY A 644 -18.66 2.62 -15.38
N TRP A 645 -19.22 1.46 -15.06
CA TRP A 645 -18.58 0.17 -15.33
C TRP A 645 -19.45 -0.74 -16.16
N SER A 646 -18.81 -1.74 -16.77
CA SER A 646 -19.46 -2.81 -17.51
C SER A 646 -19.75 -4.02 -16.61
N LYS A 647 -20.75 -4.84 -17.00
CA LYS A 647 -21.05 -6.11 -16.34
C LYS A 647 -19.85 -7.05 -16.39
N ASN A 648 -19.30 -7.27 -17.58
CA ASN A 648 -17.99 -7.90 -17.78
C ASN A 648 -16.97 -6.76 -17.82
N ILE A 649 -16.05 -6.76 -16.87
CA ILE A 649 -15.17 -5.61 -16.60
C ILE A 649 -14.26 -5.28 -17.79
N GLU A 650 -13.96 -6.25 -18.65
CA GLU A 650 -13.13 -6.06 -19.84
C GLU A 650 -13.87 -5.38 -21.00
N GLU A 651 -15.21 -5.33 -20.97
CA GLU A 651 -16.00 -4.60 -21.96
C GLU A 651 -16.08 -3.10 -21.62
N ARG A 652 -16.30 -2.27 -22.65
CA ARG A 652 -16.38 -0.80 -22.52
C ARG A 652 -17.80 -0.24 -22.40
N LYS A 653 -18.74 -1.03 -21.88
CA LYS A 653 -20.14 -0.60 -21.69
C LYS A 653 -20.35 0.00 -20.31
N VAL A 654 -21.39 0.83 -20.15
CA VAL A 654 -21.81 1.39 -18.88
C VAL A 654 -23.20 0.89 -18.52
N GLY A 655 -23.32 0.23 -17.37
CA GLY A 655 -24.59 -0.29 -16.86
C GLY A 655 -24.87 0.18 -15.44
N VAL A 656 -26.15 0.26 -15.07
CA VAL A 656 -26.60 0.68 -13.73
C VAL A 656 -25.99 -0.20 -12.64
N ILE A 657 -26.25 -1.50 -12.72
CA ILE A 657 -25.85 -2.48 -11.69
C ILE A 657 -24.34 -2.64 -11.63
N SER A 658 -23.66 -2.66 -12.77
CA SER A 658 -22.19 -2.71 -12.80
C SER A 658 -21.58 -1.44 -12.19
N THR A 659 -22.19 -0.28 -12.40
CA THR A 659 -21.74 0.97 -11.78
C THR A 659 -21.96 0.97 -10.27
N VAL A 660 -23.08 0.41 -9.79
CA VAL A 660 -23.30 0.16 -8.37
C VAL A 660 -22.16 -0.69 -7.79
N TYR A 661 -21.84 -1.83 -8.40
CA TYR A 661 -20.76 -2.69 -7.89
C TYR A 661 -19.40 -1.99 -7.92
N GLY A 662 -19.08 -1.24 -8.97
CA GLY A 662 -17.84 -0.46 -9.03
C GLY A 662 -17.71 0.53 -7.87
N LEU A 663 -18.77 1.30 -7.58
CA LEU A 663 -18.81 2.20 -6.43
C LEU A 663 -18.68 1.46 -5.10
N LEU A 664 -19.45 0.38 -4.92
CA LEU A 664 -19.42 -0.41 -3.68
C LEU A 664 -18.04 -1.02 -3.43
N ILE A 665 -17.39 -1.57 -4.46
CA ILE A 665 -16.03 -2.12 -4.35
C ILE A 665 -15.06 -1.02 -3.91
N LEU A 666 -15.04 0.13 -4.58
CA LEU A 666 -14.09 1.19 -4.25
C LEU A 666 -14.32 1.81 -2.87
N GLU A 667 -15.58 1.92 -2.41
CA GLU A 667 -15.86 2.34 -1.04
C GLU A 667 -15.48 1.27 -0.01
N THR A 668 -15.72 -0.01 -0.28
CA THR A 668 -15.27 -1.14 0.58
C THR A 668 -13.75 -1.11 0.75
N LEU A 669 -13.00 -0.82 -0.31
CA LEU A 669 -11.55 -0.74 -0.27
C LEU A 669 -11.02 0.55 0.40
N GLY A 670 -11.88 1.52 0.71
CA GLY A 670 -11.46 2.84 1.20
C GLY A 670 -10.58 3.58 0.18
N SER A 671 -10.86 3.41 -1.12
CA SER A 671 -10.00 3.85 -2.20
C SER A 671 -9.77 5.36 -2.21
N ASN A 672 -8.49 5.76 -2.24
CA ASN A 672 -8.05 7.14 -2.45
C ASN A 672 -7.39 7.33 -3.82
N ALA A 673 -7.63 6.41 -4.75
CA ALA A 673 -7.09 6.49 -6.10
C ALA A 673 -7.50 7.81 -6.76
N LYS A 674 -6.50 8.61 -7.15
CA LYS A 674 -6.68 9.99 -7.66
C LYS A 674 -7.75 10.07 -8.76
N TYR A 675 -7.75 9.11 -9.69
CA TYR A 675 -8.71 9.07 -10.79
C TYR A 675 -10.15 8.82 -10.30
N TYR A 676 -10.35 7.92 -9.35
CA TYR A 676 -11.66 7.69 -8.75
C TYR A 676 -12.15 8.93 -7.99
N VAL A 677 -11.30 9.53 -7.15
CA VAL A 677 -11.65 10.74 -6.39
C VAL A 677 -12.09 11.87 -7.31
N GLN A 678 -11.42 12.05 -8.45
CA GLN A 678 -11.79 13.04 -9.47
C GLN A 678 -13.13 12.72 -10.16
N LYS A 679 -13.43 11.44 -10.39
CA LYS A 679 -14.63 10.99 -11.13
C LYS A 679 -15.82 10.63 -10.26
N LYS A 680 -15.68 10.54 -8.94
CA LYS A 680 -16.72 10.08 -8.00
C LYS A 680 -18.03 10.85 -8.16
N GLU A 681 -17.98 12.17 -8.25
CA GLU A 681 -19.17 13.01 -8.44
C GLU A 681 -19.84 12.77 -9.81
N GLU A 682 -19.06 12.56 -10.87
CA GLU A 682 -19.59 12.25 -12.20
C GLU A 682 -20.27 10.87 -12.22
N LEU A 683 -19.68 9.88 -11.53
CA LEU A 683 -20.23 8.53 -11.36
C LEU A 683 -21.57 8.55 -10.62
N ILE A 684 -21.66 9.33 -9.54
CA ILE A 684 -22.92 9.50 -8.78
C ILE A 684 -24.00 10.14 -9.66
N ARG A 685 -23.66 11.17 -10.44
CA ARG A 685 -24.60 11.82 -11.37
C ARG A 685 -25.04 10.88 -12.49
N SER A 686 -24.11 10.12 -13.06
CA SER A 686 -24.39 9.11 -14.09
C SER A 686 -25.36 8.05 -13.55
N LEU A 687 -25.12 7.54 -12.34
CA LEU A 687 -26.03 6.59 -11.68
C LEU A 687 -27.42 7.19 -11.47
N TRP A 688 -27.50 8.45 -11.04
CA TRP A 688 -28.76 9.16 -10.88
C TRP A 688 -29.50 9.38 -12.21
N GLN A 689 -28.77 9.63 -13.29
CA GLN A 689 -29.32 9.85 -14.63
C GLN A 689 -30.01 8.60 -15.21
N PHE A 690 -29.68 7.40 -14.72
CA PHE A 690 -30.37 6.16 -15.07
C PHE A 690 -31.75 5.99 -14.40
N ARG A 691 -32.11 6.86 -13.45
CA ARG A 691 -33.40 6.79 -12.76
C ARG A 691 -34.55 6.98 -13.76
N HIS A 692 -35.53 6.09 -13.75
CA HIS A 692 -36.71 6.22 -14.59
C HIS A 692 -37.60 7.39 -14.14
N GLU A 693 -38.38 7.95 -15.07
CA GLU A 693 -39.35 9.02 -14.76
C GLU A 693 -40.38 8.59 -13.71
N SER A 694 -40.77 7.30 -13.74
CA SER A 694 -41.69 6.68 -12.78
C SER A 694 -41.07 6.38 -11.40
N GLY A 695 -39.79 6.70 -11.21
CA GLY A 695 -39.02 6.38 -10.01
C GLY A 695 -38.29 5.04 -10.10
N GLY A 696 -37.21 4.93 -9.35
CA GLY A 696 -36.37 3.73 -9.27
C GLY A 696 -35.52 3.46 -10.51
N TRP A 697 -34.84 2.31 -10.49
CA TRP A 697 -33.89 1.86 -11.52
C TRP A 697 -34.23 0.45 -11.98
N GLY A 698 -33.96 0.17 -13.25
CA GLY A 698 -34.07 -1.17 -13.84
C GLY A 698 -32.70 -1.73 -14.24
N ALA A 699 -32.68 -3.00 -14.65
CA ALA A 699 -31.53 -3.63 -15.27
C ALA A 699 -31.67 -3.68 -16.80
N VAL A 700 -30.54 -3.82 -17.50
CA VAL A 700 -30.47 -3.89 -18.99
C VAL A 700 -31.28 -5.06 -19.56
N SER A 701 -31.52 -6.12 -18.78
CA SER A 701 -32.32 -7.28 -19.17
C SER A 701 -33.83 -7.03 -19.17
N GLN A 702 -34.30 -5.91 -18.60
CA GLN A 702 -35.73 -5.60 -18.53
C GLN A 702 -36.23 -4.90 -19.78
N ILE A 703 -37.48 -5.21 -20.14
CA ILE A 703 -38.18 -4.68 -21.31
C ILE A 703 -38.99 -3.42 -20.93
N THR A 704 -39.31 -3.23 -19.65
CA THR A 704 -40.13 -2.09 -19.18
C THR A 704 -39.28 -0.94 -18.62
N ASN A 705 -39.68 0.30 -18.91
CA ASN A 705 -39.08 1.52 -18.32
C ASN A 705 -39.63 1.80 -16.90
N THR A 706 -39.70 0.77 -16.05
CA THR A 706 -40.18 0.89 -14.67
C THR A 706 -39.14 0.34 -13.71
N GLY A 707 -38.94 1.02 -12.57
CA GLY A 707 -37.96 0.60 -11.57
C GLY A 707 -38.27 -0.79 -10.99
N ALA A 708 -37.24 -1.64 -10.91
CA ALA A 708 -37.27 -2.93 -10.24
C ALA A 708 -36.81 -2.80 -8.78
N PRO A 709 -37.40 -3.57 -7.84
CA PRO A 709 -37.03 -3.49 -6.44
C PRO A 709 -35.57 -3.89 -6.20
N GLU A 710 -35.04 -4.88 -6.93
CA GLU A 710 -33.67 -5.37 -6.78
C GLU A 710 -32.65 -4.30 -7.21
N ALA A 711 -32.81 -3.74 -8.41
CA ALA A 711 -31.90 -2.73 -8.94
C ALA A 711 -31.97 -1.43 -8.13
N THR A 712 -33.17 -1.02 -7.74
CA THR A 712 -33.37 0.16 -6.90
C THR A 712 -32.72 -0.02 -5.52
N ALA A 713 -32.86 -1.19 -4.89
CA ALA A 713 -32.23 -1.46 -3.60
C ALA A 713 -30.69 -1.38 -3.69
N TRP A 714 -30.09 -1.95 -4.75
CA TRP A 714 -28.65 -1.84 -4.99
C TRP A 714 -28.19 -0.39 -5.16
N VAL A 715 -28.95 0.45 -5.86
CA VAL A 715 -28.66 1.89 -5.99
C VAL A 715 -28.76 2.62 -4.65
N VAL A 716 -29.76 2.30 -3.81
CA VAL A 716 -29.86 2.84 -2.46
C VAL A 716 -28.61 2.52 -1.65
N LEU A 717 -28.15 1.27 -1.68
CA LEU A 717 -26.92 0.87 -0.98
C LEU A 717 -25.70 1.63 -1.51
N ALA A 718 -25.54 1.75 -2.83
CA ALA A 718 -24.43 2.48 -3.44
C ALA A 718 -24.39 3.94 -3.02
N LEU A 719 -25.52 4.64 -3.11
CA LEU A 719 -25.64 6.06 -2.74
C LEU A 719 -25.41 6.29 -1.24
N PHE A 720 -25.88 5.36 -0.41
CA PHE A 720 -25.62 5.38 1.04
C PHE A 720 -24.13 5.20 1.33
N SER A 721 -23.47 4.20 0.72
CA SER A 721 -22.05 3.89 0.92
C SER A 721 -21.14 5.05 0.52
N VAL A 722 -21.42 5.71 -0.60
CA VAL A 722 -20.65 6.90 -1.04
C VAL A 722 -21.03 8.18 -0.29
N LYS A 723 -21.91 8.09 0.71
CA LYS A 723 -22.41 9.21 1.53
C LYS A 723 -23.11 10.32 0.73
N SER A 724 -23.76 9.97 -0.37
CA SER A 724 -24.52 10.91 -1.20
C SER A 724 -25.89 11.21 -0.58
N PRO A 725 -26.33 12.47 -0.46
CA PRO A 725 -27.65 12.81 0.09
C PRO A 725 -28.81 12.25 -0.74
N LEU A 726 -28.57 11.91 -2.01
CA LEU A 726 -29.55 11.32 -2.93
C LEU A 726 -30.07 9.95 -2.48
N TYR A 727 -29.39 9.28 -1.53
CA TYR A 727 -29.83 7.97 -1.03
C TYR A 727 -31.24 8.03 -0.42
N LYS A 728 -31.65 9.16 0.16
CA LYS A 728 -32.98 9.32 0.77
C LYS A 728 -34.10 9.29 -0.25
N ASP A 729 -33.89 9.95 -1.39
CA ASP A 729 -34.85 9.97 -2.49
C ASP A 729 -34.91 8.60 -3.17
N ALA A 730 -33.76 7.94 -3.36
CA ALA A 730 -33.73 6.55 -3.85
C ALA A 730 -34.43 5.58 -2.89
N LEU A 731 -34.30 5.77 -1.57
CA LEU A 731 -34.98 4.94 -0.56
C LEU A 731 -36.50 5.14 -0.61
N LYS A 732 -36.95 6.38 -0.83
CA LYS A 732 -38.36 6.68 -1.04
C LYS A 732 -38.90 5.96 -2.29
N ASP A 733 -38.16 5.99 -3.40
CA ASP A 733 -38.54 5.25 -4.60
C ASP A 733 -38.64 3.75 -4.35
N LEU A 734 -37.68 3.18 -3.60
CA LEU A 734 -37.72 1.78 -3.21
C LEU A 734 -39.03 1.48 -2.48
N TYR A 735 -39.42 2.28 -1.49
CA TYR A 735 -40.66 2.06 -0.73
C TYR A 735 -41.93 2.18 -1.57
N GLU A 736 -41.99 3.12 -2.51
CA GLU A 736 -43.11 3.21 -3.45
C GLU A 736 -43.21 1.95 -4.32
N ILE A 737 -42.08 1.40 -4.77
CA ILE A 737 -42.02 0.14 -5.53
C ILE A 737 -42.44 -1.05 -4.65
N LEU A 738 -41.93 -1.15 -3.41
CA LEU A 738 -42.25 -2.26 -2.50
C LEU A 738 -43.72 -2.28 -2.13
N GLU A 739 -44.34 -1.11 -1.90
CA GLU A 739 -45.77 -1.02 -1.63
C GLU A 739 -46.59 -1.43 -2.87
N ARG A 740 -46.22 -0.95 -4.06
CA ARG A 740 -46.88 -1.32 -5.32
C ARG A 740 -46.77 -2.81 -5.62
N MET A 741 -45.65 -3.44 -5.25
CA MET A 741 -45.34 -4.83 -5.59
C MET A 741 -45.56 -5.82 -4.45
N LYS A 742 -46.11 -5.38 -3.30
CA LYS A 742 -46.21 -6.15 -2.06
C LYS A 742 -46.68 -7.60 -2.23
N ASP A 743 -47.74 -7.80 -3.02
CA ASP A 743 -48.38 -9.10 -3.27
C ASP A 743 -47.74 -9.90 -4.43
N SER A 744 -46.92 -9.24 -5.24
CA SER A 744 -46.30 -9.81 -6.45
C SER A 744 -44.88 -10.35 -6.24
N ILE A 745 -44.18 -9.90 -5.19
CA ILE A 745 -42.83 -10.38 -4.86
C ILE A 745 -42.90 -11.86 -4.47
N ASN A 746 -42.28 -12.71 -5.29
CA ASN A 746 -42.30 -14.16 -5.12
C ASN A 746 -40.89 -14.79 -5.21
N SER A 747 -39.82 -14.00 -5.15
CA SER A 747 -38.44 -14.51 -5.07
C SER A 747 -37.91 -14.40 -3.65
N ASN A 748 -37.33 -15.49 -3.15
CA ASN A 748 -36.66 -15.51 -1.85
C ASN A 748 -35.37 -14.67 -1.87
N PHE A 749 -34.72 -14.54 -3.05
CA PHE A 749 -33.57 -13.66 -3.21
C PHE A 749 -33.97 -12.19 -3.05
N THR A 750 -35.05 -11.76 -3.71
CA THR A 750 -35.55 -10.37 -3.58
C THR A 750 -35.85 -10.01 -2.13
N LEU A 751 -36.54 -10.89 -1.38
CA LEU A 751 -36.81 -10.67 0.05
C LEU A 751 -35.51 -10.54 0.85
N GLY A 752 -34.58 -11.49 0.70
CA GLY A 752 -33.30 -11.49 1.41
C GLY A 752 -32.41 -10.29 1.07
N LEU A 753 -32.35 -9.90 -0.21
CA LEU A 753 -31.61 -8.73 -0.68
C LEU A 753 -32.12 -7.43 -0.03
N ILE A 754 -33.44 -7.22 -0.04
CA ILE A 754 -34.07 -6.02 0.52
C ILE A 754 -33.84 -5.94 2.03
N ILE A 755 -34.02 -7.04 2.76
CA ILE A 755 -33.72 -7.10 4.19
C ILE A 755 -32.27 -6.71 4.45
N ASN A 756 -31.32 -7.33 3.75
CA ASN A 756 -29.89 -7.07 3.93
C ASN A 756 -29.52 -5.61 3.71
N ILE A 757 -30.13 -4.97 2.71
CA ILE A 757 -29.89 -3.57 2.39
C ILE A 757 -30.53 -2.66 3.44
N LEU A 758 -31.79 -2.89 3.80
CA LEU A 758 -32.51 -2.08 4.79
C LEU A 758 -31.87 -2.19 6.19
N CYS A 759 -31.40 -3.36 6.60
CA CYS A 759 -30.63 -3.51 7.85
C CYS A 759 -29.37 -2.62 7.91
N LYS A 760 -28.83 -2.20 6.76
CA LYS A 760 -27.69 -1.27 6.69
C LYS A 760 -28.13 0.19 6.58
N VAL A 761 -29.14 0.50 5.76
CA VAL A 761 -29.48 1.89 5.40
C VAL A 761 -30.66 2.48 6.18
N ASP A 762 -31.58 1.64 6.66
CA ASP A 762 -32.76 2.03 7.42
C ASP A 762 -33.27 0.86 8.32
N PRO A 763 -32.59 0.58 9.45
CA PRO A 763 -32.88 -0.57 10.31
C PRO A 763 -34.29 -0.56 10.93
N ASP A 764 -34.96 0.59 10.97
CA ASP A 764 -36.30 0.76 11.53
C ASP A 764 -37.41 0.52 10.49
N SER A 765 -37.05 0.09 9.28
CA SER A 765 -38.01 -0.11 8.20
C SER A 765 -39.09 -1.14 8.54
N LYS A 766 -40.36 -0.76 8.33
CA LYS A 766 -41.53 -1.65 8.48
C LYS A 766 -41.48 -2.91 7.61
N TYR A 767 -40.70 -2.91 6.53
CA TYR A 767 -40.61 -4.04 5.60
C TYR A 767 -39.70 -5.15 6.12
N ILE A 768 -38.73 -4.86 7.01
CA ILE A 768 -37.79 -5.88 7.50
C ILE A 768 -38.54 -6.99 8.28
N PRO A 769 -39.36 -6.69 9.30
CA PRO A 769 -40.06 -7.74 10.04
C PRO A 769 -41.02 -8.55 9.16
N ASP A 770 -41.79 -7.89 8.28
CA ASP A 770 -42.72 -8.55 7.35
C ASP A 770 -41.99 -9.51 6.42
N TYR A 771 -40.86 -9.10 5.86
CA TYR A 771 -40.11 -9.93 4.91
C TYR A 771 -39.34 -11.06 5.62
N CYS A 772 -38.87 -10.86 6.85
CA CYS A 772 -38.32 -11.94 7.67
C CYS A 772 -39.33 -13.05 7.92
N GLU A 773 -40.56 -12.71 8.30
CA GLU A 773 -41.63 -13.69 8.49
C GLU A 773 -41.99 -14.40 7.18
N ARG A 774 -42.13 -13.65 6.08
CA ARG A 774 -42.34 -14.25 4.74
C ARG A 774 -41.23 -15.21 4.32
N LEU A 775 -39.96 -14.88 4.60
CA LEU A 775 -38.85 -15.80 4.37
C LEU A 775 -39.01 -17.07 5.21
N LEU A 776 -39.26 -16.95 6.51
CA LEU A 776 -39.42 -18.11 7.39
C LEU A 776 -40.62 -18.99 7.03
N ASP A 777 -41.71 -18.39 6.55
CA ASP A 777 -42.91 -19.11 6.09
C ASP A 777 -42.69 -19.83 4.74
N SER A 778 -41.88 -19.25 3.87
CA SER A 778 -41.51 -19.85 2.58
C SER A 778 -40.47 -20.97 2.68
N ALA A 779 -39.89 -21.20 3.87
CA ALA A 779 -38.87 -22.20 4.06
C ALA A 779 -39.44 -23.62 4.03
N VAL A 780 -38.68 -24.58 3.47
CA VAL A 780 -39.04 -26.00 3.57
C VAL A 780 -38.64 -26.51 4.94
N LYS A 781 -39.63 -26.95 5.73
CA LYS A 781 -39.42 -27.40 7.12
C LYS A 781 -39.62 -28.91 7.26
N LYS A 782 -38.82 -29.53 8.12
CA LYS A 782 -38.99 -30.92 8.56
C LYS A 782 -38.85 -30.95 10.09
N ASP A 783 -39.81 -31.58 10.76
CA ASP A 783 -39.85 -31.69 12.23
C ASP A 783 -39.73 -30.32 12.94
N GLY A 784 -40.33 -29.28 12.36
CA GLY A 784 -40.31 -27.91 12.89
C GLY A 784 -39.03 -27.11 12.61
N LYS A 785 -37.99 -27.73 12.04
CA LYS A 785 -36.72 -27.09 11.67
C LYS A 785 -36.65 -26.75 10.19
N VAL A 786 -35.97 -25.67 9.86
CA VAL A 786 -35.75 -25.28 8.47
C VAL A 786 -34.67 -26.14 7.83
N LYS A 787 -34.99 -26.75 6.68
CA LYS A 787 -34.04 -27.53 5.87
C LYS A 787 -33.36 -26.67 4.80
N PHE A 788 -34.12 -25.90 4.03
CA PHE A 788 -33.60 -25.06 2.95
C PHE A 788 -34.69 -24.12 2.41
N TRP A 789 -34.27 -23.21 1.52
CA TRP A 789 -35.14 -22.38 0.69
C TRP A 789 -35.04 -22.77 -0.79
N CYS A 790 -36.13 -22.54 -1.52
CA CYS A 790 -36.21 -22.61 -2.98
C CYS A 790 -36.02 -21.21 -3.58
N SER A 791 -36.01 -21.10 -4.92
CA SER A 791 -35.94 -19.79 -5.57
C SER A 791 -37.23 -18.98 -5.33
N LYS A 792 -38.39 -19.64 -5.43
CA LYS A 792 -39.69 -18.98 -5.26
C LYS A 792 -40.28 -19.17 -3.88
N CYS A 793 -40.97 -18.14 -3.37
CA CYS A 793 -41.61 -18.17 -2.06
C CYS A 793 -42.75 -19.22 -1.97
N LYS A 794 -43.46 -19.45 -3.07
CA LYS A 794 -44.65 -20.33 -3.15
C LYS A 794 -44.38 -21.73 -3.71
N GLU A 795 -43.11 -22.13 -3.90
CA GLU A 795 -42.75 -23.40 -4.56
C GLU A 795 -43.06 -24.64 -3.71
N ASN A 796 -43.28 -24.45 -2.40
CA ASN A 796 -43.60 -25.51 -1.44
C ASN A 796 -44.93 -26.24 -1.70
N LEU A 797 -45.72 -25.78 -2.68
CA LEU A 797 -47.00 -26.36 -3.09
C LEU A 797 -46.87 -27.35 -4.28
N ILE A 798 -45.66 -27.59 -4.80
CA ILE A 798 -45.40 -28.41 -6.00
C ILE A 798 -44.90 -29.81 -5.60
N ARG A 799 -45.26 -30.85 -6.37
CA ARG A 799 -44.93 -32.28 -6.09
C ARG A 799 -43.42 -32.62 -6.08
N LYS A 800 -42.55 -31.78 -6.65
CA LYS A 800 -41.10 -31.99 -6.69
C LYS A 800 -40.40 -30.68 -6.34
N ILE A 801 -40.04 -30.54 -5.06
CA ILE A 801 -39.37 -29.36 -4.51
C ILE A 801 -37.87 -29.56 -4.65
N GLU A 802 -37.18 -28.69 -5.37
CA GLU A 802 -35.73 -28.75 -5.52
C GLU A 802 -35.04 -27.74 -4.59
N PRO A 803 -34.02 -28.16 -3.82
CA PRO A 803 -33.32 -27.29 -2.89
C PRO A 803 -32.44 -26.27 -3.61
N SER A 804 -32.39 -25.02 -3.12
CA SER A 804 -31.48 -24.00 -3.65
C SER A 804 -30.50 -23.50 -2.59
N ILE A 805 -29.20 -23.74 -2.83
CA ILE A 805 -28.15 -23.39 -1.88
C ILE A 805 -27.96 -21.87 -1.75
N VAL A 806 -28.05 -21.11 -2.85
CA VAL A 806 -27.85 -19.66 -2.84
C VAL A 806 -29.00 -18.95 -2.11
N HIS A 807 -30.24 -19.35 -2.38
CA HIS A 807 -31.42 -18.79 -1.68
C HIS A 807 -31.41 -19.15 -0.20
N THR A 808 -30.96 -20.35 0.14
CA THR A 808 -30.75 -20.76 1.53
C THR A 808 -29.69 -19.88 2.20
N ALA A 809 -28.54 -19.67 1.56
CA ALA A 809 -27.48 -18.79 2.07
C ALA A 809 -27.96 -17.34 2.21
N CYS A 810 -28.67 -16.81 1.21
CA CYS A 810 -29.24 -15.46 1.23
C CYS A 810 -30.22 -15.26 2.40
N ALA A 811 -31.13 -16.22 2.62
CA ALA A 811 -32.08 -16.18 3.73
C ALA A 811 -31.38 -16.26 5.09
N ILE A 812 -30.38 -17.13 5.25
CA ILE A 812 -29.57 -17.22 6.48
C ILE A 812 -28.92 -15.87 6.79
N ILE A 813 -28.21 -15.27 5.80
CA ILE A 813 -27.53 -13.99 5.97
C ILE A 813 -28.55 -12.89 6.37
N ALA A 814 -29.69 -12.82 5.69
CA ALA A 814 -30.74 -11.82 5.98
C ALA A 814 -31.33 -11.96 7.39
N LEU A 815 -31.61 -13.19 7.83
CA LEU A 815 -32.18 -13.46 9.14
C LEU A 815 -31.16 -13.16 10.26
N TYR A 816 -29.91 -13.61 10.14
CA TYR A 816 -28.87 -13.31 11.14
C TYR A 816 -28.56 -11.81 11.23
N ASN A 817 -28.45 -11.11 10.10
CA ASN A 817 -28.27 -9.65 10.10
C ASN A 817 -29.42 -8.93 10.82
N SER A 818 -30.65 -9.43 10.67
CA SER A 818 -31.83 -8.88 11.36
C SER A 818 -31.81 -9.16 12.86
N GLN A 819 -31.33 -10.34 13.28
CA GLN A 819 -31.15 -10.70 14.68
C GLN A 819 -30.05 -9.85 15.35
N GLU A 820 -28.92 -9.62 14.67
CA GLU A 820 -27.83 -8.79 15.17
C GLU A 820 -28.28 -7.35 15.43
N LYS A 821 -29.20 -6.82 14.61
CA LYS A 821 -29.84 -5.51 14.82
C LYS A 821 -30.96 -5.51 15.86
N GLY A 822 -31.26 -6.65 16.48
CA GLY A 822 -32.32 -6.77 17.49
C GLY A 822 -33.74 -6.69 16.93
N ILE A 823 -33.92 -6.82 15.61
CA ILE A 823 -35.22 -6.68 14.94
C ILE A 823 -36.08 -7.92 15.17
N ILE A 824 -35.46 -9.10 15.18
CA ILE A 824 -36.11 -10.37 15.48
C ILE A 824 -35.50 -10.99 16.75
N SER A 825 -36.37 -11.47 17.64
CA SER A 825 -36.00 -12.16 18.88
C SER A 825 -36.39 -13.64 18.77
N ARG A 826 -35.65 -14.37 17.93
CA ARG A 826 -35.83 -15.82 17.70
C ARG A 826 -34.52 -16.55 17.95
N ASP A 827 -34.63 -17.82 18.37
CA ASP A 827 -33.49 -18.74 18.41
C ASP A 827 -33.21 -19.29 17.00
N LEU A 828 -32.69 -18.43 16.13
CA LEU A 828 -32.34 -18.80 14.76
C LEU A 828 -31.29 -19.91 14.72
N GLN A 829 -30.44 -19.99 15.73
CA GLN A 829 -29.41 -21.02 15.82
C GLN A 829 -30.02 -22.42 15.86
N ASN A 830 -31.07 -22.62 16.66
CA ASN A 830 -31.78 -23.90 16.69
C ASN A 830 -32.73 -24.09 15.49
N GLU A 831 -33.43 -23.04 15.05
CA GLU A 831 -34.40 -23.13 13.93
C GLU A 831 -33.72 -23.43 12.59
N LEU A 832 -32.50 -22.92 12.38
CA LEU A 832 -31.73 -23.04 11.14
C LEU A 832 -30.65 -24.14 11.19
N SER A 833 -30.51 -24.89 12.29
CA SER A 833 -29.42 -25.87 12.47
C SER A 833 -29.30 -26.86 11.32
N ASP A 834 -30.43 -27.27 10.75
CA ASP A 834 -30.49 -28.31 9.72
C ASP A 834 -30.15 -27.79 8.31
N THR A 835 -30.12 -26.47 8.11
CA THR A 835 -29.68 -25.85 6.85
C THR A 835 -28.19 -26.07 6.57
N ARG A 836 -27.42 -26.47 7.58
CA ARG A 836 -26.03 -26.90 7.41
C ARG A 836 -25.92 -28.05 6.41
N GLU A 837 -26.85 -29.01 6.43
CA GLU A 837 -26.81 -30.19 5.55
C GLU A 837 -26.74 -29.80 4.06
N ILE A 838 -27.50 -28.78 3.65
CA ILE A 838 -27.49 -28.29 2.28
C ILE A 838 -26.24 -27.43 1.99
N LEU A 839 -25.81 -26.57 2.90
CA LEU A 839 -24.60 -25.75 2.71
C LEU A 839 -23.34 -26.62 2.53
N LEU A 840 -23.31 -27.79 3.17
CA LEU A 840 -22.22 -28.77 3.07
C LEU A 840 -22.29 -29.66 1.82
N ASN A 841 -23.35 -29.58 1.02
CA ASN A 841 -23.47 -30.42 -0.16
C ASN A 841 -22.65 -29.87 -1.33
N LYS A 842 -21.40 -30.35 -1.45
CA LYS A 842 -20.44 -29.95 -2.50
C LYS A 842 -20.96 -30.08 -3.93
N LYS A 843 -21.95 -30.95 -4.19
CA LYS A 843 -22.56 -31.07 -5.53
C LYS A 843 -23.32 -29.81 -5.95
N LEU A 844 -23.69 -28.96 -4.99
CA LEU A 844 -24.44 -27.73 -5.22
C LEU A 844 -23.55 -26.48 -5.23
N TRP A 845 -22.24 -26.60 -5.07
CA TRP A 845 -21.34 -25.44 -4.97
C TRP A 845 -21.05 -24.74 -6.31
N GLY A 846 -21.51 -25.31 -7.42
CA GLY A 846 -21.38 -24.68 -8.74
C GLY A 846 -22.12 -23.35 -8.83
N ASN A 847 -21.63 -22.47 -9.69
CA ASN A 847 -22.31 -21.22 -10.00
C ASN A 847 -23.71 -21.49 -10.58
N THR A 848 -24.65 -20.59 -10.30
CA THR A 848 -26.04 -20.74 -10.72
C THR A 848 -26.65 -19.37 -11.04
N TYR A 849 -27.84 -19.37 -11.62
CA TYR A 849 -28.56 -18.17 -11.98
C TYR A 849 -30.06 -18.39 -11.84
N GLU A 850 -30.82 -17.29 -11.76
CA GLU A 850 -32.27 -17.33 -11.85
C GLU A 850 -32.83 -16.21 -12.74
N ALA A 851 -34.07 -16.38 -13.18
CA ALA A 851 -34.85 -15.34 -13.83
C ALA A 851 -36.01 -14.92 -12.91
N ILE A 852 -35.94 -13.70 -12.39
CA ILE A 852 -36.98 -13.10 -11.56
C ILE A 852 -37.98 -12.43 -12.51
N SER A 853 -39.08 -13.12 -12.79
CA SER A 853 -40.15 -12.62 -13.66
C SER A 853 -41.24 -11.88 -12.88
N VAL A 854 -41.65 -10.73 -13.40
CA VAL A 854 -42.81 -9.97 -12.94
C VAL A 854 -43.80 -9.85 -14.08
N GLN A 855 -45.07 -10.16 -13.80
CA GLN A 855 -46.15 -10.04 -14.78
C GLN A 855 -46.69 -8.61 -14.75
N ILE A 856 -46.54 -7.88 -15.86
CA ILE A 856 -47.02 -6.50 -16.01
C ILE A 856 -48.07 -6.48 -17.12
N GLY A 857 -49.34 -6.56 -16.73
CA GLY A 857 -50.45 -6.71 -17.68
C GLY A 857 -50.35 -8.01 -18.48
N ASN A 858 -50.22 -7.91 -19.80
CA ASN A 858 -50.09 -9.07 -20.72
C ASN A 858 -48.64 -9.39 -21.11
N LYS A 859 -47.63 -8.68 -20.57
CA LYS A 859 -46.21 -8.92 -20.86
C LYS A 859 -45.49 -9.43 -19.60
N GLU A 860 -44.54 -10.33 -19.80
CA GLU A 860 -43.62 -10.80 -18.76
C GLU A 860 -42.31 -10.01 -18.88
N ASP A 861 -41.88 -9.41 -17.78
CA ASP A 861 -40.59 -8.74 -17.67
C ASP A 861 -39.70 -9.57 -16.74
N SER A 862 -38.46 -9.89 -17.15
CA SER A 862 -37.61 -10.85 -16.44
C SER A 862 -36.22 -10.28 -16.16
N LEU A 863 -35.83 -10.26 -14.89
CA LEU A 863 -34.48 -9.93 -14.44
C LEU A 863 -33.65 -11.21 -14.28
N ILE A 864 -32.56 -11.35 -15.04
CA ILE A 864 -31.61 -12.46 -14.89
C ILE A 864 -30.56 -12.08 -13.83
N VAL A 865 -30.47 -12.89 -12.77
CA VAL A 865 -29.48 -12.74 -11.69
C VAL A 865 -28.54 -13.93 -11.70
N HIS A 866 -27.24 -13.66 -11.76
CA HIS A 866 -26.18 -14.68 -11.64
C HIS A 866 -25.58 -14.65 -10.25
N TYR A 867 -25.15 -15.81 -9.77
CA TYR A 867 -24.67 -16.00 -8.40
C TYR A 867 -23.28 -16.61 -8.38
N TYR A 868 -22.38 -15.99 -7.63
CA TYR A 868 -21.06 -16.53 -7.33
C TYR A 868 -21.21 -17.36 -6.07
N THR A 869 -21.74 -18.57 -6.29
CA THR A 869 -22.35 -19.42 -5.26
C THR A 869 -21.46 -19.59 -4.04
N ILE A 870 -20.15 -19.78 -4.26
CA ILE A 870 -19.19 -20.03 -3.19
C ILE A 870 -19.05 -18.88 -2.20
N ALA A 871 -19.13 -17.63 -2.67
CA ALA A 871 -19.06 -16.45 -1.80
C ALA A 871 -20.29 -16.33 -0.89
N TRP A 872 -21.48 -16.66 -1.40
CA TRP A 872 -22.71 -16.70 -0.61
C TRP A 872 -22.67 -17.79 0.45
N ILE A 873 -22.17 -18.98 0.10
CA ILE A 873 -21.98 -20.10 1.04
C ILE A 873 -21.02 -19.69 2.16
N LEU A 874 -19.85 -19.14 1.83
CA LEU A 874 -18.86 -18.72 2.82
C LEU A 874 -19.46 -17.68 3.79
N LYS A 875 -20.12 -16.65 3.26
CA LYS A 875 -20.81 -15.63 4.08
C LYS A 875 -21.86 -16.24 5.02
N ALA A 876 -22.67 -17.18 4.53
CA ALA A 876 -23.68 -17.84 5.36
C ALA A 876 -23.06 -18.74 6.45
N LEU A 877 -22.00 -19.50 6.15
CA LEU A 877 -21.30 -20.33 7.11
C LEU A 877 -20.68 -19.51 8.24
N LEU A 878 -20.10 -18.35 7.92
CA LEU A 878 -19.44 -17.48 8.89
C LEU A 878 -20.40 -16.78 9.86
N GLN A 879 -21.67 -16.62 9.48
CA GLN A 879 -22.72 -16.05 10.34
C GLN A 879 -23.24 -17.03 11.39
N MET A 880 -22.96 -18.33 11.25
CA MET A 880 -23.47 -19.38 12.15
C MET A 880 -22.47 -19.68 13.29
N ASP A 881 -22.53 -18.91 14.39
CA ASP A 881 -21.49 -18.80 15.44
C ASP A 881 -21.03 -20.09 16.15
N ASN A 882 -21.87 -21.12 16.35
CA ASN A 882 -21.46 -22.33 17.11
C ASN A 882 -20.94 -23.49 16.25
N PHE A 883 -20.79 -23.30 14.94
CA PHE A 883 -20.45 -24.38 14.01
C PHE A 883 -19.53 -23.94 12.86
N ILE A 884 -18.60 -22.99 13.11
CA ILE A 884 -17.54 -22.68 12.17
C ILE A 884 -16.63 -23.90 12.04
N ASP A 885 -16.92 -24.73 11.04
CA ASP A 885 -16.02 -25.79 10.64
C ASP A 885 -14.86 -25.15 9.89
N ILE A 886 -13.74 -24.98 10.60
CA ILE A 886 -12.51 -24.33 10.12
C ILE A 886 -12.04 -24.97 8.81
N SER A 887 -12.19 -26.29 8.67
CA SER A 887 -11.78 -27.03 7.47
C SER A 887 -12.63 -26.62 6.26
N LEU A 888 -13.94 -26.47 6.45
CA LEU A 888 -14.88 -26.13 5.38
C LEU A 888 -14.85 -24.66 4.98
N THR A 889 -14.73 -23.75 5.96
CA THR A 889 -14.53 -22.33 5.66
C THR A 889 -13.20 -22.13 4.91
N GLN A 890 -12.14 -22.85 5.29
CA GLN A 890 -10.89 -22.85 4.54
C GLN A 890 -11.06 -23.41 3.12
N GLU A 891 -11.80 -24.49 2.93
CA GLU A 891 -12.04 -25.06 1.59
C GLU A 891 -12.85 -24.11 0.68
N ALA A 892 -13.84 -23.41 1.24
CA ALA A 892 -14.58 -22.39 0.50
C ALA A 892 -13.69 -21.20 0.11
N VAL A 893 -12.79 -20.76 1.02
CA VAL A 893 -11.76 -19.76 0.72
C VAL A 893 -10.80 -20.25 -0.35
N ASP A 894 -10.39 -21.52 -0.32
CA ASP A 894 -9.49 -22.09 -1.32
C ASP A 894 -10.10 -22.06 -2.74
N LEU A 895 -11.40 -22.36 -2.86
CA LEU A 895 -12.11 -22.26 -4.13
C LEU A 895 -12.23 -20.80 -4.59
N LEU A 896 -12.55 -19.89 -3.67
CA LEU A 896 -12.54 -18.45 -3.91
C LEU A 896 -11.19 -17.97 -4.46
N LEU A 897 -10.08 -18.37 -3.82
CA LEU A 897 -8.74 -17.96 -4.24
C LEU A 897 -8.26 -18.67 -5.51
N LYS A 898 -8.77 -19.87 -5.82
CA LYS A 898 -8.47 -20.57 -7.08
C LYS A 898 -8.95 -19.77 -8.29
N ASP A 899 -10.12 -19.15 -8.17
CA ASP A 899 -10.73 -18.35 -9.23
C ASP A 899 -10.11 -16.94 -9.31
N TYR A 900 -9.33 -16.52 -8.31
CA TYR A 900 -8.66 -15.23 -8.31
C TYR A 900 -7.60 -15.12 -9.42
N LYS A 901 -7.63 -14.02 -10.17
CA LYS A 901 -6.74 -13.69 -11.29
C LYS A 901 -6.40 -12.20 -11.27
N ASN A 902 -5.36 -11.83 -10.52
CA ASN A 902 -4.74 -10.49 -10.54
C ASN A 902 -5.74 -9.31 -10.51
N GLY A 903 -6.62 -9.30 -9.51
CA GLY A 903 -7.66 -8.29 -9.31
C GLY A 903 -9.06 -8.69 -9.82
N TYR A 904 -9.21 -9.88 -10.40
CA TYR A 904 -10.49 -10.42 -10.85
C TYR A 904 -10.81 -11.78 -10.23
N TRP A 905 -12.06 -12.21 -10.37
CA TRP A 905 -12.50 -13.57 -10.12
C TRP A 905 -13.09 -14.17 -11.39
N ASP A 906 -12.51 -15.29 -11.83
CA ASP A 906 -13.02 -16.06 -12.95
C ASP A 906 -14.41 -16.61 -12.63
N TYR A 907 -15.35 -16.29 -13.51
CA TYR A 907 -16.67 -16.90 -13.55
C TYR A 907 -16.80 -17.60 -14.90
N GLU A 908 -16.40 -18.87 -14.94
CA GLU A 908 -16.55 -19.73 -16.12
C GLU A 908 -15.93 -19.09 -17.37
N GLY A 909 -14.73 -18.52 -17.23
CA GLY A 909 -14.00 -17.83 -18.31
C GLY A 909 -14.37 -16.35 -18.54
N ASN A 910 -15.16 -15.74 -17.65
CA ASN A 910 -15.55 -14.33 -17.74
C ASN A 910 -15.25 -13.57 -16.44
N PHE A 911 -14.97 -12.26 -16.53
CA PHE A 911 -14.65 -11.42 -15.37
C PHE A 911 -15.77 -10.44 -15.06
N TYR A 912 -16.80 -10.92 -14.35
CA TYR A 912 -17.92 -10.06 -14.01
C TYR A 912 -17.66 -9.22 -12.77
N ILE A 913 -17.98 -7.92 -12.81
CA ILE A 913 -17.67 -7.01 -11.69
C ILE A 913 -18.35 -7.40 -10.36
N TRP A 914 -19.52 -8.05 -10.44
CA TRP A 914 -20.26 -8.47 -9.26
C TRP A 914 -19.59 -9.65 -8.54
N THR A 915 -18.79 -10.48 -9.23
CA THR A 915 -18.04 -11.59 -8.60
C THR A 915 -16.93 -11.06 -7.72
N ILE A 916 -16.30 -9.95 -8.12
CA ILE A 916 -15.29 -9.22 -7.35
C ILE A 916 -15.89 -8.76 -6.01
N TYR A 917 -17.04 -8.09 -6.06
CA TYR A 917 -17.71 -7.62 -4.84
C TYR A 917 -18.12 -8.78 -3.92
N ASP A 918 -18.73 -9.84 -4.48
CA ASP A 918 -19.12 -11.01 -3.71
C ASP A 918 -17.91 -11.69 -3.05
N ALA A 919 -16.80 -11.84 -3.78
CA ALA A 919 -15.57 -12.42 -3.29
C ALA A 919 -14.92 -11.59 -2.18
N LEU A 920 -14.77 -10.27 -2.40
CA LEU A 920 -14.19 -9.35 -1.42
C LEU A 920 -14.97 -9.38 -0.11
N THR A 921 -16.29 -9.22 -0.16
CA THR A 921 -17.13 -9.22 1.04
C THR A 921 -17.10 -10.56 1.79
N ALA A 922 -16.91 -11.68 1.08
CA ALA A 922 -16.75 -12.99 1.69
C ALA A 922 -15.37 -13.17 2.36
N LEU A 923 -14.30 -12.68 1.74
CA LEU A 923 -12.94 -12.70 2.30
C LEU A 923 -12.82 -11.78 3.54
N GLU A 924 -13.45 -10.60 3.50
CA GLU A 924 -13.55 -9.71 4.66
C GLU A 924 -14.25 -10.39 5.84
N ALA A 925 -15.42 -10.98 5.58
CA ALA A 925 -16.16 -11.71 6.61
C ALA A 925 -15.33 -12.86 7.21
N TYR A 926 -14.56 -13.57 6.37
CA TYR A 926 -13.69 -14.65 6.82
C TYR A 926 -12.58 -14.14 7.74
N LEU A 927 -11.93 -13.03 7.36
CA LEU A 927 -10.84 -12.45 8.15
C LEU A 927 -11.32 -11.80 9.46
N LEU A 928 -12.54 -11.27 9.49
CA LEU A 928 -13.15 -10.73 10.72
C LEU A 928 -13.43 -11.83 11.77
N LYS A 929 -13.71 -13.06 11.32
CA LYS A 929 -14.04 -14.19 12.19
C LYS A 929 -12.81 -15.02 12.59
N LYS A 930 -11.63 -14.73 12.02
CA LYS A 930 -10.36 -15.42 12.28
C LYS A 930 -9.47 -14.57 13.18
#